data_AF-A0A7Y4QP52-F1
#
_entry.id   AF-A0A7Y4QP52-F1
#
_cell.length_a   1.000
_cell.length_b   1.000
_cell.length_c   1.000
_cell.angle_alpha   90.00
_cell.angle_beta   90.00
_cell.angle_gamma   90.00
#
_symmetry.space_group_name_H-M   'P 1'
#
loop_
_entity.id
_entity.type
_entity.pdbx_description
1 polymer ?
#
loop_
_entity_poly.entity_id
_entity_poly.type
_entity_poly.pdbx_seq_one_letter_code
_entity_poly.pdbx_strand_id
1 'polypeptide(L)'
;MIAPRIILAGEKRATTVQSIFSGLLLLAIAMLPAVLAHAQPASEEVLRTADAVRRLTPKQAAKHMPVRFTAVVTFHDGAVYSRFVQDETSGIYLQETTNMPPFGPGQLVEVDGVTGAGEYAPIVMLKSIKVVGKGELPKAKPVSLEELVSGREDSQYVEVVGTVRSVRFEQESEYYLVDMVMGGERFTAYTRQLPVTNTQDLIESVVRVRGVCSSLFNRQRQLFGFRLLVPREADLMIEKPAAANPFDIQTQEISSLLGFTAQSTFGRRVKVAGTVVYQEPGVALFIQDEKEGLRCQTRERLPVQVGDYVEVLGFPAKGEYTPVLQDATFRKIRAGSATEPVKITLDEALAGTHDCKLVRITGKLLEHTQRGREQFIVLENNGFIFYGYLAKNESSTGFSQVQVGSEIAVAGICLIERGSSWLAGEGWRAKGFRILLRSPEDVVILRSPPWLNVRRVLWLAAALGFLALAASGWVAVLHRQVAERTRQLGKQIQERQLAERQREIEQERARVAHDLHDDLGAGLTEVNMLSSLVKSSTTSEEEKQRYLDELMKTAERMVTSLDEIVWAVNPRNDTVVSLASYFASYAQRLLELASISCGLDVAEDLPDHPLDPKFRQELFFAFKEALNNVVRHSGATQVWLRISVQEDHLTVVLADNGHGFDSHERLAGADGITNMKERLEALHGECEILSDAPRGTNVRFRAPLPRRLV
;
A
#
# COMPACT_ATOMS: atom_id res chain seq x y z
N MET A 1 -15.33 48.56 -8.06
CA MET A 1 -15.75 49.86 -7.47
C MET A 1 -14.47 50.50 -6.92
N ILE A 2 -13.85 51.42 -7.66
CA ILE A 2 -14.19 52.85 -7.83
C ILE A 2 -13.58 53.68 -6.68
N ALA A 3 -12.45 54.31 -6.97
CA ALA A 3 -12.17 55.69 -6.54
C ALA A 3 -12.66 56.63 -7.65
N PRO A 4 -12.97 57.90 -7.36
CA PRO A 4 -12.13 58.96 -7.96
C PRO A 4 -11.97 60.26 -7.13
N ARG A 5 -10.84 60.96 -7.37
CA ARG A 5 -10.61 62.44 -7.45
C ARG A 5 -11.26 63.42 -6.44
N ILE A 6 -10.58 64.51 -6.06
CA ILE A 6 -10.73 65.92 -6.57
C ILE A 6 -9.91 66.82 -5.58
N ILE A 7 -9.15 67.89 -5.87
CA ILE A 7 -8.76 68.69 -7.08
C ILE A 7 -7.20 68.62 -7.24
N LEU A 8 -6.65 69.04 -8.38
CA LEU A 8 -5.27 69.55 -8.49
C LEU A 8 -5.22 70.76 -9.47
N ALA A 9 -4.78 71.93 -9.00
CA ALA A 9 -4.38 73.15 -9.76
C ALA A 9 -3.95 74.23 -8.75
N GLY A 10 -3.00 75.14 -8.96
CA GLY A 10 -2.00 75.42 -10.03
C GLY A 10 -1.12 76.59 -9.51
N GLU A 11 -0.21 77.25 -10.23
CA GLU A 11 0.61 76.96 -11.41
C GLU A 11 1.83 77.93 -11.38
N LYS A 12 2.75 77.94 -12.37
CA LYS A 12 4.01 78.72 -12.34
C LYS A 12 3.95 80.05 -13.09
N ARG A 13 4.62 81.10 -12.58
CA ARG A 13 5.33 82.21 -13.29
C ARG A 13 5.96 83.16 -12.24
N ALA A 14 6.95 84.01 -12.52
CA ALA A 14 7.59 84.41 -13.79
C ALA A 14 9.14 84.49 -13.68
N THR A 15 9.79 85.08 -14.69
CA THR A 15 11.26 85.14 -14.92
C THR A 15 11.83 86.56 -14.72
N THR A 16 13.12 86.74 -15.08
CA THR A 16 13.79 88.02 -15.43
C THR A 16 14.29 88.84 -14.22
N VAL A 17 15.52 89.37 -14.11
CA VAL A 17 16.90 89.26 -14.66
C VAL A 17 17.57 90.61 -14.33
N GLN A 18 18.90 90.65 -14.12
CA GLN A 18 19.74 91.87 -13.87
C GLN A 18 19.46 92.66 -12.57
N SER A 19 20.41 93.42 -11.99
CA SER A 19 21.88 93.30 -12.01
C SER A 19 22.54 94.23 -10.97
N ILE A 20 23.77 93.89 -10.57
CA ILE A 20 24.90 94.82 -10.30
C ILE A 20 24.88 95.68 -9.00
N PHE A 21 25.89 95.38 -8.16
CA PHE A 21 26.73 96.27 -7.34
C PHE A 21 26.27 96.83 -5.97
N SER A 22 27.27 96.90 -5.08
CA SER A 22 27.54 97.92 -4.06
C SER A 22 26.41 98.42 -3.15
N GLY A 23 26.37 97.95 -1.90
CA GLY A 23 25.52 98.58 -0.87
C GLY A 23 25.72 98.14 0.60
N LEU A 24 26.19 96.92 0.88
CA LEU A 24 26.15 96.34 2.24
C LEU A 24 27.51 95.86 2.80
N LEU A 25 28.62 96.35 2.25
CA LEU A 25 29.99 96.01 2.71
C LEU A 25 30.48 96.87 3.90
N LEU A 26 29.65 97.75 4.47
CA LEU A 26 30.09 98.89 5.30
C LEU A 26 29.48 98.99 6.71
N LEU A 27 28.77 97.96 7.18
CA LEU A 27 28.11 97.98 8.51
C LEU A 27 28.46 96.77 9.42
N ALA A 28 29.36 95.89 8.99
CA ALA A 28 29.81 94.71 9.75
C ALA A 28 31.28 94.80 10.22
N ILE A 29 31.96 95.93 10.00
CA ILE A 29 33.41 96.11 10.26
C ILE A 29 33.69 96.66 11.69
N ALA A 30 32.66 97.01 12.46
CA ALA A 30 32.77 97.67 13.77
C ALA A 30 32.58 96.74 15.00
N MET A 31 32.47 95.42 14.82
CA MET A 31 32.24 94.44 15.90
C MET A 31 33.21 93.23 15.80
N LEU A 32 34.47 93.50 15.46
CA LEU A 32 35.45 92.47 15.09
C LEU A 32 36.82 92.54 15.83
N PRO A 33 36.88 93.01 17.09
CA PRO A 33 37.92 92.53 18.00
C PRO A 33 37.40 92.26 19.43
N ALA A 34 36.49 91.28 19.61
CA ALA A 34 35.97 90.91 20.94
C ALA A 34 35.83 89.40 21.23
N VAL A 35 35.86 88.53 20.20
CA VAL A 35 35.63 87.07 20.33
C VAL A 35 36.80 86.25 19.76
N LEU A 36 38.01 86.81 19.82
CA LEU A 36 39.27 86.17 19.38
C LEU A 36 40.30 86.04 20.53
N ALA A 37 39.84 86.13 21.77
CA ALA A 37 40.60 85.78 22.96
C ALA A 37 39.94 84.59 23.67
N HIS A 38 40.74 83.62 24.11
CA HIS A 38 40.32 82.41 24.86
C HIS A 38 39.51 81.35 24.08
N ALA A 39 39.82 81.16 22.80
CA ALA A 39 39.74 79.85 22.16
C ALA A 39 41.17 79.27 22.02
N GLN A 40 41.78 78.86 23.13
CA GLN A 40 42.89 77.90 23.03
C GLN A 40 42.34 76.63 22.36
N PRO A 41 43.03 76.01 21.40
CA PRO A 41 42.67 74.65 21.00
C PRO A 41 42.79 73.78 22.25
N ALA A 42 41.70 73.09 22.61
CA ALA A 42 41.74 72.16 23.73
C ALA A 42 42.82 71.13 23.41
N SER A 43 43.89 71.10 24.20
CA SER A 43 44.98 70.14 24.03
C SER A 43 44.39 68.75 24.22
N GLU A 44 44.29 67.97 23.14
CA GLU A 44 43.81 66.60 23.22
C GLU A 44 44.66 65.86 24.27
N GLU A 45 44.00 65.36 25.31
CA GLU A 45 44.67 64.84 26.49
C GLU A 45 45.35 63.52 26.14
N VAL A 46 46.62 63.61 25.74
CA VAL A 46 47.43 62.47 25.32
C VAL A 46 47.57 61.52 26.49
N LEU A 47 46.98 60.33 26.38
CA LEU A 47 47.00 59.32 27.44
C LEU A 47 48.41 58.74 27.55
N ARG A 48 49.00 58.86 28.74
CA ARG A 48 50.42 58.55 29.02
C ARG A 48 50.67 57.23 29.74
N THR A 49 49.64 56.43 29.98
CA THR A 49 49.78 55.08 30.55
C THR A 49 48.76 54.12 29.95
N ALA A 50 49.07 52.83 29.98
CA ALA A 50 48.19 51.74 29.59
C ALA A 50 46.91 51.68 30.46
N ASP A 51 47.03 51.89 31.77
CA ASP A 51 45.88 51.95 32.69
C ASP A 51 44.90 53.08 32.32
N ALA A 52 45.39 54.26 31.93
CA ALA A 52 44.55 55.37 31.49
C ALA A 52 43.73 55.02 30.23
N VAL A 53 44.24 54.15 29.35
CA VAL A 53 43.48 53.61 28.20
C VAL A 53 42.49 52.54 28.64
N ARG A 54 42.89 51.61 29.52
CA ARG A 54 42.05 50.50 30.02
C ARG A 54 40.81 50.98 30.78
N ARG A 55 40.90 52.10 31.50
CA ARG A 55 39.78 52.69 32.26
C ARG A 55 38.69 53.34 31.40
N LEU A 56 38.91 53.49 30.09
CA LEU A 56 37.91 54.07 29.19
C LEU A 56 36.74 53.11 28.97
N THR A 57 35.51 53.62 28.96
CA THR A 57 34.40 52.85 28.38
C THR A 57 34.62 52.65 26.88
N PRO A 58 34.06 51.60 26.24
CA PRO A 58 34.19 51.41 24.79
C PRO A 58 33.69 52.59 23.96
N LYS A 59 32.78 53.43 24.48
CA LYS A 59 32.32 54.67 23.82
C LYS A 59 33.34 55.82 23.91
N GLN A 60 34.20 55.84 24.92
CA GLN A 60 35.31 56.79 25.01
C GLN A 60 36.51 56.30 24.18
N ALA A 61 36.85 55.01 24.29
CA ALA A 61 37.92 54.41 23.50
C ALA A 61 37.64 54.40 21.98
N ALA A 62 36.37 54.42 21.56
CA ALA A 62 36.00 54.62 20.15
C ALA A 62 36.32 56.04 19.61
N LYS A 63 36.70 57.00 20.46
CA LYS A 63 36.99 58.38 20.02
C LYS A 63 38.39 58.56 19.42
N HIS A 64 39.23 57.52 19.35
CA HIS A 64 40.57 57.60 18.78
C HIS A 64 41.45 58.66 19.47
N MET A 65 41.35 58.76 20.81
CA MET A 65 42.11 59.72 21.61
C MET A 65 43.62 59.44 21.46
N PRO A 66 44.49 60.46 21.35
CA PRO A 66 45.93 60.26 21.27
C PRO A 66 46.50 59.48 22.47
N VAL A 67 47.43 58.56 22.19
CA VAL A 67 48.12 57.74 23.19
C VAL A 67 49.62 57.82 22.94
N ARG A 68 50.41 58.13 23.98
CA ARG A 68 51.87 58.04 23.92
C ARG A 68 52.50 57.71 25.27
N PHE A 69 53.16 56.56 25.37
CA PHE A 69 53.81 56.07 26.59
C PHE A 69 55.00 55.16 26.28
N THR A 70 55.86 54.92 27.26
CA THR A 70 56.96 53.95 27.17
C THR A 70 56.57 52.68 27.92
N ALA A 71 56.81 51.52 27.32
CA ALA A 71 56.46 50.23 27.90
C ALA A 71 57.46 49.14 27.51
N VAL A 72 57.42 48.00 28.19
CA VAL A 72 58.18 46.80 27.81
C VAL A 72 57.27 45.86 27.02
N VAL A 73 57.75 45.32 25.91
CA VAL A 73 57.07 44.25 25.17
C VAL A 73 56.99 43.01 26.07
N THR A 74 55.79 42.63 26.47
CA THR A 74 55.56 41.43 27.29
C THR A 74 55.36 40.18 26.44
N PHE A 75 54.73 40.34 25.27
CA PHE A 75 54.58 39.27 24.29
C PHE A 75 54.42 39.86 22.88
N HIS A 76 55.10 39.30 21.88
CA HIS A 76 54.88 39.63 20.47
C HIS A 76 55.12 38.40 19.62
N ASP A 77 54.06 37.90 18.96
CA ASP A 77 54.17 36.82 17.98
C ASP A 77 53.10 36.96 16.88
N GLY A 78 53.53 36.83 15.62
CA GLY A 78 52.67 36.91 14.45
C GLY A 78 51.83 35.64 14.22
N ALA A 79 52.31 34.46 14.60
CA ALA A 79 51.63 33.19 14.35
C ALA A 79 50.34 33.05 15.19
N VAL A 80 50.35 33.59 16.41
CA VAL A 80 49.16 33.67 17.28
C VAL A 80 48.53 35.09 17.30
N TYR A 81 48.91 35.95 16.35
CA TYR A 81 48.43 37.33 16.16
C TYR A 81 48.37 38.18 17.45
N SER A 82 49.29 37.95 18.39
CA SER A 82 49.17 38.44 19.77
C SER A 82 50.31 39.37 20.13
N ARG A 83 49.97 40.58 20.58
CA ARG A 83 50.93 41.68 20.78
C ARG A 83 50.54 42.47 22.02
N PHE A 84 51.42 42.44 23.02
CA PHE A 84 51.17 43.02 24.33
C PHE A 84 52.41 43.76 24.81
N VAL A 85 52.18 44.94 25.37
CA VAL A 85 53.18 45.74 26.10
C VAL A 85 52.66 46.03 27.49
N GLN A 86 53.55 46.26 28.44
CA GLN A 86 53.21 46.65 29.80
C GLN A 86 54.13 47.78 30.27
N ASP A 87 53.52 48.84 30.79
CA ASP A 87 54.21 49.91 31.49
C ASP A 87 54.20 49.64 33.01
N GLU A 88 54.63 50.64 33.79
CA GLU A 88 54.60 50.64 35.26
C GLU A 88 53.19 50.54 35.89
N THR A 89 52.12 50.67 35.09
CA THR A 89 50.72 50.69 35.55
C THR A 89 49.90 49.48 35.11
N SER A 90 50.06 49.00 33.87
CA SER A 90 49.25 47.93 33.29
C SER A 90 49.80 47.41 31.96
N GLY A 91 49.45 46.16 31.64
CA GLY A 91 49.56 45.59 30.30
C GLY A 91 48.39 45.96 29.39
N ILE A 92 48.65 46.10 28.08
CA ILE A 92 47.64 46.42 27.06
C ILE A 92 47.96 45.78 25.70
N TYR A 93 46.91 45.38 24.98
CA TYR A 93 47.00 44.85 23.62
C TYR A 93 47.25 45.95 22.57
N LEU A 94 48.11 45.63 21.59
CA LEU A 94 48.45 46.51 20.48
C LEU A 94 47.88 45.96 19.15
N GLN A 95 47.00 46.74 18.52
CA GLN A 95 46.54 46.49 17.15
C GLN A 95 47.41 47.25 16.16
N GLU A 96 47.96 46.55 15.16
CA GLU A 96 48.68 47.17 14.04
C GLU A 96 47.73 47.69 12.96
N THR A 97 48.18 48.76 12.30
CA THR A 97 47.51 49.37 11.14
C THR A 97 48.42 49.48 9.90
N THR A 98 49.70 49.08 10.02
CA THR A 98 50.77 49.23 9.01
C THR A 98 51.84 48.15 9.21
N ASN A 99 52.71 47.94 8.21
CA ASN A 99 53.94 47.13 8.40
C ASN A 99 54.90 47.85 9.37
N MET A 100 55.15 47.24 10.53
CA MET A 100 56.01 47.79 11.58
C MET A 100 57.36 47.05 11.64
N PRO A 101 58.44 47.69 12.14
CA PRO A 101 59.71 46.99 12.36
C PRO A 101 59.54 45.89 13.43
N PRO A 102 60.23 44.74 13.31
CA PRO A 102 60.06 43.63 14.24
C PRO A 102 60.58 43.99 15.63
N PHE A 103 59.70 43.89 16.63
CA PHE A 103 60.02 43.97 18.05
C PHE A 103 59.79 42.60 18.73
N GLY A 104 60.32 42.42 19.94
CA GLY A 104 60.26 41.15 20.67
C GLY A 104 60.24 41.30 22.20
N PRO A 105 59.85 40.25 22.94
CA PRO A 105 59.71 40.30 24.40
C PRO A 105 60.96 40.81 25.12
N GLY A 106 60.77 41.66 26.13
CA GLY A 106 61.86 42.31 26.89
C GLY A 106 62.51 43.51 26.18
N GLN A 107 62.01 43.97 25.04
CA GLN A 107 62.41 45.26 24.47
C GLN A 107 61.62 46.41 25.11
N LEU A 108 62.32 47.52 25.38
CA LEU A 108 61.71 48.78 25.83
C LEU A 108 61.30 49.57 24.58
N VAL A 109 60.02 49.92 24.48
CA VAL A 109 59.41 50.58 23.32
C VAL A 109 58.70 51.88 23.70
N GLU A 110 58.90 52.91 22.88
CA GLU A 110 58.03 54.10 22.83
C GLU A 110 56.84 53.75 21.92
N VAL A 111 55.64 53.79 22.49
CA VAL A 111 54.37 53.46 21.84
C VAL A 111 53.63 54.75 21.51
N ASP A 112 53.26 54.94 20.25
CA ASP A 112 52.52 56.11 19.77
C ASP A 112 51.32 55.66 18.91
N GLY A 113 50.14 56.15 19.22
CA GLY A 113 48.91 55.62 18.64
C GLY A 113 47.65 56.38 19.03
N VAL A 114 46.53 55.69 18.93
CA VAL A 114 45.22 56.16 19.38
C VAL A 114 44.45 55.06 20.10
N THR A 115 43.52 55.44 20.96
CA THR A 115 42.63 54.48 21.63
C THR A 115 41.71 53.78 20.63
N GLY A 116 41.52 52.49 20.81
CA GLY A 116 40.53 51.68 20.10
C GLY A 116 39.59 51.00 21.09
N ALA A 117 38.32 50.86 20.71
CA ALA A 117 37.30 50.26 21.58
C ALA A 117 37.48 48.74 21.82
N GLY A 118 38.34 48.08 21.03
CA GLY A 118 38.63 46.66 21.09
C GLY A 118 37.44 45.74 20.84
N GLU A 119 37.68 44.43 20.89
CA GLU A 119 36.62 43.42 20.89
C GLU A 119 36.23 42.97 22.30
N TYR A 120 36.99 43.36 23.33
CA TYR A 120 36.72 43.05 24.73
C TYR A 120 37.03 44.25 25.65
N ALA A 121 38.31 44.46 25.96
CA ALA A 121 38.83 45.63 26.66
C ALA A 121 39.27 46.74 25.66
N PRO A 122 39.47 47.99 26.11
CA PRO A 122 40.13 49.03 25.31
C PRO A 122 41.56 48.64 24.92
N ILE A 123 41.98 49.07 23.74
CA ILE A 123 43.27 48.73 23.11
C ILE A 123 43.97 49.98 22.56
N VAL A 124 45.22 49.85 22.14
CA VAL A 124 45.92 50.89 21.36
C VAL A 124 46.01 50.44 19.90
N MET A 125 45.57 51.29 18.98
CA MET A 125 45.83 51.16 17.55
C MET A 125 47.11 51.94 17.22
N LEU A 126 48.14 51.24 16.75
CA LEU A 126 49.48 51.78 16.55
C LEU A 126 49.57 52.72 15.35
N LYS A 127 50.10 53.93 15.59
CA LYS A 127 50.59 54.85 14.56
C LYS A 127 52.09 54.67 14.33
N SER A 128 52.86 54.62 15.41
CA SER A 128 54.29 54.30 15.36
C SER A 128 54.73 53.56 16.64
N ILE A 129 55.80 52.78 16.52
CA ILE A 129 56.45 52.11 17.64
C ILE A 129 57.95 52.16 17.42
N LYS A 130 58.71 52.43 18.47
CA LYS A 130 60.16 52.62 18.39
C LYS A 130 60.84 51.89 19.53
N VAL A 131 61.76 50.97 19.20
CA VAL A 131 62.61 50.33 20.20
C VAL A 131 63.58 51.38 20.75
N VAL A 132 63.48 51.67 22.05
CA VAL A 132 64.32 52.63 22.78
C VAL A 132 65.52 51.92 23.39
N GLY A 133 65.39 50.63 23.73
CA GLY A 133 66.49 49.82 24.24
C GLY A 133 66.04 48.41 24.66
N LYS A 134 66.87 47.73 25.46
CA LYS A 134 66.44 46.56 26.23
C LYS A 134 65.72 47.04 27.49
N GLY A 135 64.62 46.40 27.84
CA GLY A 135 64.00 46.49 29.16
C GLY A 135 64.18 45.19 29.92
N GLU A 136 63.65 45.14 31.14
CA GLU A 136 63.38 43.88 31.84
C GLU A 136 61.88 43.59 31.74
N LEU A 137 61.49 42.32 31.59
CA LEU A 137 60.06 41.98 31.66
C LEU A 137 59.52 42.37 33.04
N PRO A 138 58.29 42.92 33.13
CA PRO A 138 57.70 43.32 34.39
C PRO A 138 57.64 42.14 35.36
N LYS A 139 57.72 42.41 36.66
CA LYS A 139 57.57 41.37 37.68
C LYS A 139 56.17 40.76 37.56
N ALA A 140 56.10 39.50 37.14
CA ALA A 140 54.85 38.77 36.95
C ALA A 140 54.00 38.82 38.23
N LYS A 141 52.74 39.25 38.11
CA LYS A 141 51.79 39.34 39.23
C LYS A 141 51.26 37.94 39.57
N PRO A 142 51.47 37.39 40.77
CA PRO A 142 50.78 36.17 41.20
C PRO A 142 49.28 36.43 41.25
N VAL A 143 48.48 35.59 40.60
CA VAL A 143 47.02 35.74 40.51
C VAL A 143 46.28 34.47 40.91
N SER A 144 45.12 34.67 41.51
CA SER A 144 44.13 33.62 41.77
C SER A 144 43.38 33.21 40.50
N LEU A 145 42.73 32.04 40.54
CA LEU A 145 41.78 31.63 39.51
C LEU A 145 40.66 32.67 39.36
N GLU A 146 40.11 33.17 40.46
CA GLU A 146 38.98 34.12 40.46
C GLU A 146 39.33 35.42 39.70
N GLU A 147 40.53 35.95 39.90
CA GLU A 147 41.03 37.11 39.15
C GLU A 147 41.11 36.82 37.63
N LEU A 148 41.58 35.64 37.23
CA LEU A 148 41.67 35.22 35.83
C LEU A 148 40.27 35.08 35.19
N VAL A 149 39.34 34.34 35.81
CA VAL A 149 37.98 34.16 35.27
C VAL A 149 37.14 35.44 35.35
N SER A 150 37.54 36.43 36.17
CA SER A 150 36.92 37.76 36.15
C SER A 150 37.30 38.62 34.92
N GLY A 151 38.34 38.24 34.18
CA GLY A 151 38.86 39.00 33.02
C GLY A 151 39.60 40.30 33.37
N ARG A 152 39.71 40.67 34.66
CA ARG A 152 40.43 41.87 35.13
C ARG A 152 41.90 41.86 34.71
N GLU A 153 42.49 40.67 34.67
CA GLU A 153 43.89 40.42 34.37
C GLU A 153 44.20 40.36 32.86
N ASP A 154 43.23 40.66 31.98
CA ASP A 154 43.48 40.72 30.54
C ASP A 154 44.67 41.62 30.20
N SER A 155 45.50 41.19 29.25
CA SER A 155 46.74 41.84 28.81
C SER A 155 47.84 41.94 29.88
N GLN A 156 47.62 41.49 31.13
CA GLN A 156 48.62 41.60 32.21
C GLN A 156 49.63 40.46 32.17
N TYR A 157 50.89 40.74 32.51
CA TYR A 157 51.90 39.71 32.75
C TYR A 157 51.74 39.11 34.15
N VAL A 158 51.22 37.88 34.20
CA VAL A 158 50.81 37.19 35.42
C VAL A 158 51.65 35.95 35.70
N GLU A 159 51.60 35.47 36.94
CA GLU A 159 52.20 34.21 37.41
C GLU A 159 51.11 33.31 37.99
N VAL A 160 51.09 32.05 37.54
CA VAL A 160 50.15 31.01 38.01
C VAL A 160 50.91 29.75 38.41
N VAL A 161 50.29 28.93 39.26
CA VAL A 161 50.74 27.56 39.57
C VAL A 161 49.59 26.60 39.30
N GLY A 162 49.86 25.50 38.61
CA GLY A 162 48.85 24.48 38.32
C GLY A 162 49.46 23.14 37.90
N THR A 163 48.63 22.10 37.86
CA THR A 163 49.04 20.75 37.45
C THR A 163 48.79 20.57 35.96
N VAL A 164 49.79 20.13 35.20
CA VAL A 164 49.65 19.83 33.77
C VAL A 164 48.79 18.58 33.57
N ARG A 165 47.84 18.65 32.63
CA ARG A 165 46.94 17.54 32.25
C ARG A 165 47.24 16.95 30.88
N SER A 166 47.61 17.78 29.90
CA SER A 166 48.09 17.31 28.60
C SER A 166 48.98 18.35 27.94
N VAL A 167 49.88 17.90 27.06
CA VAL A 167 50.72 18.75 26.21
C VAL A 167 50.47 18.32 24.77
N ARG A 168 50.16 19.27 23.88
CA ARG A 168 50.04 19.06 22.42
C ARG A 168 50.89 20.08 21.69
N PHE A 169 51.43 19.72 20.53
CA PHE A 169 52.05 20.66 19.60
C PHE A 169 51.07 21.00 18.48
N GLU A 170 50.90 22.28 18.18
CA GLU A 170 49.98 22.81 17.17
C GLU A 170 50.78 23.25 15.95
N GLN A 171 50.69 22.46 14.87
CA GLN A 171 51.55 22.60 13.69
C GLN A 171 51.35 23.91 12.91
N GLU A 172 50.16 24.53 12.99
CA GLU A 172 49.87 25.79 12.29
C GLU A 172 50.49 27.01 12.98
N SER A 173 50.69 26.96 14.30
CA SER A 173 51.20 28.07 15.10
C SER A 173 52.64 27.86 15.61
N GLU A 174 53.16 26.63 15.52
CA GLU A 174 54.42 26.17 16.13
C GLU A 174 54.45 26.27 17.67
N TYR A 175 53.29 26.25 18.33
CA TYR A 175 53.17 26.31 19.79
C TYR A 175 52.93 24.94 20.44
N TYR A 176 53.55 24.75 21.61
CA TYR A 176 53.08 23.78 22.60
C TYR A 176 51.94 24.40 23.41
N LEU A 177 50.79 23.73 23.38
CA LEU A 177 49.59 24.07 24.15
C LEU A 177 49.55 23.12 25.35
N VAL A 178 50.00 23.65 26.49
CA VAL A 178 50.06 22.97 27.78
C VAL A 178 48.74 23.21 28.50
N ASP A 179 47.86 22.20 28.52
CA ASP A 179 46.62 22.27 29.30
C ASP A 179 46.94 22.03 30.78
N MET A 180 46.52 22.96 31.63
CA MET A 180 46.74 22.95 33.07
C MET A 180 45.41 23.02 33.83
N VAL A 181 45.43 22.60 35.09
CA VAL A 181 44.32 22.79 36.03
C VAL A 181 44.78 23.56 37.27
N MET A 182 44.00 24.57 37.65
CA MET A 182 44.09 25.33 38.90
C MET A 182 42.68 25.44 39.49
N GLY A 183 42.52 25.22 40.81
CA GLY A 183 41.24 25.42 41.51
C GLY A 183 40.07 24.50 41.07
N GLY A 184 40.32 23.57 40.14
CA GLY A 184 39.29 22.73 39.50
C GLY A 184 39.03 23.09 38.03
N GLU A 185 39.37 24.31 37.61
CA GLU A 185 39.19 24.80 36.23
C GLU A 185 40.39 24.49 35.33
N ARG A 186 40.11 24.31 34.03
CA ARG A 186 41.12 23.98 33.00
C ARG A 186 41.38 25.17 32.10
N PHE A 187 42.66 25.50 31.89
CA PHE A 187 43.12 26.54 30.97
C PHE A 187 44.35 26.06 30.18
N THR A 188 44.76 26.79 29.15
CA THR A 188 45.91 26.44 28.30
C THR A 188 46.97 27.52 28.36
N ALA A 189 48.22 27.13 28.62
CA ALA A 189 49.41 27.93 28.43
C ALA A 189 50.04 27.64 27.05
N TYR A 190 50.33 28.67 26.28
CA TYR A 190 50.98 28.61 24.97
C TYR A 190 52.45 28.98 25.12
N THR A 191 53.36 28.04 24.83
CA THR A 191 54.81 28.29 24.77
C THR A 191 55.43 27.71 23.49
N ARG A 192 56.48 28.36 22.94
CA ARG A 192 57.27 27.80 21.83
C ARG A 192 58.23 26.69 22.27
N GLN A 193 58.59 26.63 23.56
CA GLN A 193 59.61 25.74 24.12
C GLN A 193 59.17 25.17 25.47
N LEU A 194 59.63 23.96 25.80
CA LEU A 194 59.33 23.26 27.04
C LEU A 194 60.63 22.99 27.81
N PRO A 195 60.62 23.00 29.16
CA PRO A 195 61.78 22.68 29.99
C PRO A 195 62.15 21.18 30.00
N VAL A 196 61.59 20.37 29.08
CA VAL A 196 61.80 18.93 28.94
C VAL A 196 61.83 18.55 27.46
N THR A 197 62.59 17.51 27.12
CA THR A 197 62.63 16.97 25.74
C THR A 197 61.43 16.05 25.45
N ASN A 198 60.92 15.32 26.46
CA ASN A 198 59.77 14.44 26.33
C ASN A 198 58.52 15.08 26.95
N THR A 199 57.47 15.28 26.15
CA THR A 199 56.24 15.95 26.59
C THR A 199 55.47 15.20 27.68
N GLN A 200 55.68 13.88 27.82
CA GLN A 200 55.07 13.07 28.87
C GLN A 200 55.59 13.43 30.26
N ASP A 201 56.86 13.85 30.39
CA ASP A 201 57.51 14.15 31.67
C ASP A 201 56.86 15.36 32.39
N LEU A 202 56.18 16.22 31.62
CA LEU A 202 55.40 17.33 32.16
C LEU A 202 54.03 16.91 32.69
N ILE A 203 53.43 15.80 32.25
CA ILE A 203 52.06 15.42 32.66
C ILE A 203 52.05 15.03 34.14
N GLU A 204 51.10 15.57 34.91
CA GLU A 204 51.09 15.57 36.40
C GLU A 204 52.19 16.37 37.11
N SER A 205 53.15 16.99 36.39
CA SER A 205 54.03 17.98 37.01
C SER A 205 53.21 19.18 37.50
N VAL A 206 53.56 19.69 38.68
CA VAL A 206 53.11 21.02 39.13
C VAL A 206 54.09 22.04 38.55
N VAL A 207 53.57 22.97 37.75
CA VAL A 207 54.38 23.96 37.05
C VAL A 207 53.94 25.37 37.41
N ARG A 208 54.93 26.26 37.57
CA ARG A 208 54.75 27.70 37.71
C ARG A 208 54.95 28.32 36.33
N VAL A 209 53.94 29.04 35.85
CA VAL A 209 53.92 29.65 34.52
C VAL A 209 53.80 31.15 34.66
N ARG A 210 54.70 31.88 33.99
CA ARG A 210 54.60 33.32 33.76
C ARG A 210 54.20 33.58 32.31
N GLY A 211 53.30 34.52 32.09
CA GLY A 211 52.80 34.80 30.75
C GLY A 211 51.79 35.93 30.72
N VAL A 212 51.51 36.43 29.53
CA VAL A 212 50.44 37.42 29.35
C VAL A 212 49.09 36.70 29.38
N CYS A 213 48.19 37.12 30.25
CA CYS A 213 46.81 36.63 30.24
C CYS A 213 46.05 37.24 29.06
N SER A 214 45.53 36.38 28.18
CA SER A 214 44.76 36.75 26.99
C SER A 214 43.34 36.22 27.15
N SER A 215 42.36 37.12 27.25
CA SER A 215 40.95 36.76 27.38
C SER A 215 40.38 36.15 26.10
N LEU A 216 39.44 35.23 26.25
CA LEU A 216 38.67 34.62 25.16
C LEU A 216 37.20 35.03 25.31
N PHE A 217 36.66 35.67 24.28
CA PHE A 217 35.37 36.38 24.34
C PHE A 217 34.56 36.20 23.05
N ASN A 218 33.24 36.33 23.15
CA ASN A 218 32.33 36.25 22.01
C ASN A 218 32.10 37.62 21.34
N ARG A 219 31.36 37.64 20.22
CA ARG A 219 31.01 38.87 19.47
C ARG A 219 30.17 39.89 20.27
N GLN A 220 29.60 39.48 21.40
CA GLN A 220 28.85 40.31 22.34
C GLN A 220 29.77 40.91 23.44
N ARG A 221 31.10 40.77 23.31
CA ARG A 221 32.13 41.13 24.29
C ARG A 221 32.04 40.37 25.63
N GLN A 222 31.39 39.22 25.65
CA GLN A 222 31.26 38.40 26.86
C GLN A 222 32.42 37.42 26.94
N LEU A 223 33.12 37.43 28.09
CA LEU A 223 34.19 36.49 28.42
C LEU A 223 33.63 35.05 28.51
N PHE A 224 34.34 34.08 27.94
CA PHE A 224 34.04 32.65 28.10
C PHE A 224 35.25 31.80 28.50
N GLY A 225 36.46 32.38 28.57
CA GLY A 225 37.67 31.71 29.03
C GLY A 225 38.90 32.62 28.93
N PHE A 226 40.08 32.06 29.18
CA PHE A 226 41.36 32.75 29.03
C PHE A 226 42.46 31.76 28.61
N ARG A 227 43.57 32.29 28.09
CA ARG A 227 44.82 31.56 27.83
C ARG A 227 46.01 32.34 28.37
N LEU A 228 47.10 31.66 28.70
CA LEU A 228 48.37 32.32 29.00
C LEU A 228 49.32 32.23 27.82
N LEU A 229 49.97 33.36 27.49
CA LEU A 229 50.95 33.46 26.42
C LEU A 229 52.35 33.60 27.04
N VAL A 230 53.14 32.53 26.97
CA VAL A 230 54.45 32.40 27.62
C VAL A 230 55.53 32.93 26.66
N PRO A 231 56.27 34.01 27.00
CA PRO A 231 57.17 34.68 26.05
C PRO A 231 58.57 34.05 25.97
N ARG A 232 58.98 33.22 26.94
CA ARG A 232 60.31 32.61 27.03
C ARG A 232 60.23 31.22 27.65
N GLU A 233 61.16 30.33 27.30
CA GLU A 233 61.31 29.00 27.92
C GLU A 233 61.38 29.07 29.46
N ALA A 234 62.22 29.97 30.00
CA ALA A 234 62.44 30.16 31.44
C ALA A 234 61.22 30.66 32.23
N ASP A 235 60.11 30.98 31.56
CA ASP A 235 58.85 31.36 32.20
C ASP A 235 57.89 30.17 32.41
N LEU A 236 58.24 28.95 31.95
CA LEU A 236 57.55 27.70 32.32
C LEU A 236 58.49 26.84 33.19
N MET A 237 58.30 26.86 34.50
CA MET A 237 59.16 26.22 35.49
C MET A 237 58.46 25.02 36.13
N ILE A 238 59.16 23.90 36.30
CA ILE A 238 58.66 22.74 37.08
C ILE A 238 58.92 23.00 38.57
N GLU A 239 57.86 23.09 39.37
CA GLU A 239 57.97 23.18 40.84
C GLU A 239 58.07 21.79 41.48
N LYS A 240 57.30 20.84 40.94
CA LYS A 240 57.31 19.44 41.35
C LYS A 240 57.18 18.57 40.09
N PRO A 241 58.17 17.72 39.79
CA PRO A 241 58.11 16.83 38.64
C PRO A 241 57.05 15.74 38.82
N ALA A 242 56.65 15.15 37.69
CA ALA A 242 55.83 13.95 37.62
C ALA A 242 56.54 12.73 38.23
N ALA A 243 55.79 11.63 38.42
CA ALA A 243 56.40 10.35 38.75
C ALA A 243 57.14 9.76 37.54
N ALA A 244 58.35 9.22 37.75
CA ALA A 244 59.23 8.73 36.69
C ALA A 244 58.63 7.57 35.84
N ASN A 245 57.60 6.89 36.34
CA ASN A 245 56.80 5.94 35.59
C ASN A 245 55.31 6.18 35.88
N PRO A 246 54.54 6.81 34.98
CA PRO A 246 53.12 7.08 35.18
C PRO A 246 52.25 5.82 35.40
N PHE A 247 52.71 4.64 34.97
CA PHE A 247 51.99 3.37 35.18
C PHE A 247 52.31 2.68 36.51
N ASP A 248 53.26 3.21 37.30
CA ASP A 248 53.66 2.70 38.63
C ASP A 248 52.73 3.22 39.75
N ILE A 249 51.44 3.20 39.46
CA ILE A 249 50.34 3.51 40.36
C ILE A 249 49.52 2.23 40.54
N GLN A 250 49.01 1.97 41.74
CA GLN A 250 48.14 0.82 41.99
C GLN A 250 46.88 0.88 41.11
N THR A 251 46.55 -0.23 40.45
CA THR A 251 45.30 -0.38 39.68
C THR A 251 44.09 -0.35 40.61
N GLN A 252 43.08 0.41 40.24
CA GLN A 252 41.81 0.54 40.96
C GLN A 252 40.68 -0.15 40.17
N GLU A 253 39.64 -0.63 40.86
CA GLU A 253 38.41 -1.09 40.20
C GLU A 253 37.65 0.11 39.62
N ILE A 254 36.96 -0.07 38.49
CA ILE A 254 36.14 0.99 37.87
C ILE A 254 35.02 1.43 38.83
N SER A 255 34.48 0.49 39.59
CA SER A 255 33.49 0.68 40.68
C SER A 255 33.90 1.69 41.76
N SER A 256 35.20 1.92 41.94
CA SER A 256 35.74 2.80 42.99
C SER A 256 35.94 4.26 42.56
N LEU A 257 35.80 4.55 41.26
CA LEU A 257 36.07 5.87 40.69
C LEU A 257 35.09 6.93 41.19
N LEU A 258 35.63 8.03 41.73
CA LEU A 258 34.88 9.11 42.39
C LEU A 258 33.98 8.65 43.56
N GLY A 259 34.19 7.45 44.09
CA GLY A 259 33.58 6.99 45.33
C GLY A 259 34.00 7.86 46.53
N PHE A 260 33.15 7.93 47.56
CA PHE A 260 33.45 8.71 48.76
C PHE A 260 34.67 8.11 49.49
N THR A 261 35.67 8.95 49.72
CA THR A 261 36.89 8.62 50.48
C THR A 261 37.19 9.76 51.44
N ALA A 262 37.57 9.43 52.69
CA ALA A 262 37.87 10.42 53.72
C ALA A 262 39.14 11.26 53.42
N GLN A 263 39.98 10.80 52.49
CA GLN A 263 41.14 11.52 51.97
C GLN A 263 40.95 11.72 50.46
N SER A 264 40.39 12.86 50.07
CA SER A 264 40.04 13.14 48.67
C SER A 264 41.27 13.10 47.75
N THR A 265 41.20 12.25 46.73
CA THR A 265 42.19 12.11 45.65
C THR A 265 41.86 12.97 44.42
N PHE A 266 40.84 13.83 44.50
CA PHE A 266 40.32 14.58 43.35
C PHE A 266 41.40 15.34 42.58
N GLY A 267 41.38 15.18 41.26
CA GLY A 267 42.29 15.86 40.35
C GLY A 267 43.65 15.18 40.11
N ARG A 268 43.96 14.06 40.79
CA ARG A 268 45.08 13.16 40.46
C ARG A 268 44.71 12.19 39.34
N ARG A 269 45.72 11.63 38.66
CA ARG A 269 45.53 10.50 37.75
C ARG A 269 45.30 9.20 38.52
N VAL A 270 44.56 8.28 37.94
CA VAL A 270 44.39 6.90 38.43
C VAL A 270 44.70 5.92 37.31
N LYS A 271 45.00 4.67 37.71
CA LYS A 271 45.12 3.54 36.78
C LYS A 271 43.95 2.59 36.96
N VAL A 272 43.33 2.21 35.86
CA VAL A 272 42.30 1.16 35.78
C VAL A 272 42.71 0.13 34.72
N ALA A 273 42.15 -1.06 34.76
CA ALA A 273 42.39 -2.09 33.75
C ALA A 273 41.10 -2.81 33.38
N GLY A 274 40.96 -3.19 32.11
CA GLY A 274 39.73 -3.79 31.60
C GLY A 274 39.85 -4.25 30.15
N THR A 275 38.82 -4.94 29.67
CA THR A 275 38.71 -5.39 28.28
C THR A 275 38.07 -4.29 27.43
N VAL A 276 38.66 -3.96 26.28
CA VAL A 276 38.10 -3.00 25.32
C VAL A 276 36.81 -3.55 24.72
N VAL A 277 35.70 -2.85 24.94
CA VAL A 277 34.37 -3.25 24.44
C VAL A 277 33.89 -2.42 23.24
N TYR A 278 34.33 -1.16 23.12
CA TYR A 278 34.12 -0.27 21.97
C TYR A 278 35.29 0.71 21.85
N GLN A 279 35.60 1.18 20.64
CA GLN A 279 36.59 2.24 20.43
C GLN A 279 36.19 3.21 19.31
N GLU A 280 36.58 4.47 19.48
CA GLU A 280 36.51 5.55 18.51
C GLU A 280 37.90 6.23 18.47
N PRO A 281 38.79 5.83 17.54
CA PRO A 281 40.21 6.18 17.60
C PRO A 281 40.49 7.69 17.64
N GLY A 282 41.15 8.15 18.70
CA GLY A 282 41.42 9.56 18.96
C GLY A 282 40.24 10.37 19.53
N VAL A 283 39.16 9.71 19.97
CA VAL A 283 38.02 10.34 20.67
C VAL A 283 37.72 9.64 21.99
N ALA A 284 37.48 8.32 21.97
CA ALA A 284 37.07 7.55 23.14
C ALA A 284 37.44 6.07 23.06
N LEU A 285 37.76 5.49 24.21
CA LEU A 285 37.91 4.06 24.43
C LEU A 285 36.92 3.65 25.52
N PHE A 286 36.11 2.61 25.29
CA PHE A 286 35.28 2.03 26.34
C PHE A 286 35.89 0.71 26.78
N ILE A 287 36.16 0.62 28.09
CA ILE A 287 36.66 -0.60 28.74
C ILE A 287 35.61 -1.12 29.72
N GLN A 288 35.66 -2.41 30.02
CA GLN A 288 34.82 -3.05 31.02
C GLN A 288 35.70 -3.96 31.91
N ASP A 289 35.52 -3.89 33.23
CA ASP A 289 36.07 -4.87 34.17
C ASP A 289 35.02 -5.97 34.47
N GLU A 290 35.19 -6.75 35.54
CA GLU A 290 34.25 -7.82 35.89
C GLU A 290 32.88 -7.29 36.38
N LYS A 291 32.79 -6.01 36.76
CA LYS A 291 31.62 -5.39 37.39
C LYS A 291 31.10 -4.22 36.55
N GLU A 292 31.98 -3.30 36.18
CA GLU A 292 31.62 -1.97 35.67
C GLU A 292 32.23 -1.61 34.31
N GLY A 293 31.54 -0.73 33.59
CA GLY A 293 31.98 -0.16 32.31
C GLY A 293 32.50 1.27 32.49
N LEU A 294 33.48 1.68 31.69
CA LEU A 294 34.08 3.01 31.77
C LEU A 294 34.36 3.62 30.40
N ARG A 295 33.88 4.85 30.20
CA ARG A 295 34.27 5.70 29.07
C ARG A 295 35.56 6.45 29.38
N CYS A 296 36.62 6.12 28.66
CA CYS A 296 37.91 6.81 28.70
C CYS A 296 38.01 7.76 27.50
N GLN A 297 38.03 9.07 27.76
CA GLN A 297 38.20 10.11 26.75
C GLN A 297 39.69 10.24 26.40
N THR A 298 40.07 9.90 25.17
CA THR A 298 41.46 9.78 24.74
C THR A 298 41.67 10.43 23.38
N ARG A 299 42.87 10.98 23.15
CA ARG A 299 43.31 11.49 21.84
C ARG A 299 44.25 10.51 21.13
N GLU A 300 44.57 9.37 21.76
CA GLU A 300 45.47 8.37 21.19
C GLU A 300 44.79 7.57 20.06
N ARG A 301 45.57 7.25 19.03
CA ARG A 301 45.18 6.39 17.90
C ARG A 301 46.01 5.10 17.87
N LEU A 302 46.46 4.65 19.05
CA LEU A 302 47.24 3.42 19.20
C LEU A 302 46.39 2.20 18.76
N PRO A 303 46.99 1.20 18.10
CA PRO A 303 46.25 0.05 17.58
C PRO A 303 45.87 -0.94 18.69
N VAL A 304 44.68 -0.74 19.26
CA VAL A 304 43.95 -1.73 20.06
C VAL A 304 42.74 -2.25 19.28
N GLN A 305 42.22 -3.40 19.71
CA GLN A 305 41.05 -4.06 19.13
C GLN A 305 40.02 -4.37 20.22
N VAL A 306 38.75 -4.51 19.83
CA VAL A 306 37.69 -4.96 20.74
C VAL A 306 38.01 -6.39 21.19
N GLY A 307 38.06 -6.62 22.50
CA GLY A 307 38.58 -7.85 23.13
C GLY A 307 40.00 -7.73 23.71
N ASP A 308 40.77 -6.70 23.37
CA ASP A 308 42.09 -6.47 23.99
C ASP A 308 41.95 -6.10 25.47
N TYR A 309 42.88 -6.58 26.31
CA TYR A 309 42.96 -6.18 27.72
C TYR A 309 44.03 -5.09 27.89
N VAL A 310 43.61 -3.95 28.43
CA VAL A 310 44.40 -2.71 28.52
C VAL A 310 44.53 -2.22 29.96
N GLU A 311 45.64 -1.55 30.27
CA GLU A 311 45.70 -0.59 31.38
C GLU A 311 45.47 0.81 30.81
N VAL A 312 44.67 1.62 31.50
CA VAL A 312 44.37 3.01 31.14
C VAL A 312 44.71 3.92 32.30
N LEU A 313 45.45 5.00 32.01
CA LEU A 313 45.77 6.08 32.94
C LEU A 313 45.01 7.34 32.54
N GLY A 314 44.31 7.98 33.47
CA GLY A 314 43.67 9.27 33.23
C GLY A 314 43.06 9.86 34.50
N PHE A 315 42.42 11.02 34.36
CA PHE A 315 41.90 11.79 35.49
C PHE A 315 40.39 11.52 35.66
N PRO A 316 39.92 11.03 36.82
CA PRO A 316 38.50 10.82 37.06
C PRO A 316 37.72 12.15 37.03
N ALA A 317 36.66 12.20 36.23
CA ALA A 317 35.79 13.35 36.07
C ALA A 317 34.31 12.92 36.05
N LYS A 318 33.41 13.89 36.28
CA LYS A 318 31.96 13.67 36.24
C LYS A 318 31.51 13.44 34.79
N GLY A 319 30.82 12.32 34.53
CA GLY A 319 30.23 12.03 33.23
C GLY A 319 28.77 12.47 33.10
N GLU A 320 28.07 11.90 32.10
CA GLU A 320 26.62 12.08 31.94
C GLU A 320 25.84 11.35 33.04
N TYR A 321 26.26 10.12 33.37
CA TYR A 321 25.75 9.28 34.48
C TYR A 321 26.93 8.67 35.26
N THR A 322 27.61 7.65 34.71
CA THR A 322 28.85 7.08 35.28
C THR A 322 30.01 8.09 35.20
N PRO A 323 31.01 8.03 36.10
CA PRO A 323 32.29 8.74 35.92
C PRO A 323 32.94 8.48 34.55
N VAL A 324 33.76 9.43 34.10
CA VAL A 324 34.59 9.28 32.90
C VAL A 324 36.05 9.52 33.23
N LEU A 325 36.94 8.90 32.45
CA LEU A 325 38.38 9.08 32.58
C LEU A 325 38.87 10.08 31.52
N GLN A 326 39.33 11.27 31.94
CA GLN A 326 39.80 12.34 31.05
C GLN A 326 41.32 12.28 30.80
N ASP A 327 41.74 12.83 29.65
CA ASP A 327 43.13 12.82 29.16
C ASP A 327 43.75 11.41 29.25
N ALA A 328 42.97 10.41 28.84
CA ALA A 328 43.30 9.01 29.01
C ALA A 328 44.40 8.57 28.02
N THR A 329 45.46 7.96 28.54
CA THR A 329 46.48 7.24 27.77
C THR A 329 46.44 5.76 28.13
N PHE A 330 46.58 4.85 27.17
CA PHE A 330 46.40 3.42 27.39
C PHE A 330 47.54 2.57 26.82
N ARG A 331 47.74 1.39 27.42
CA ARG A 331 48.66 0.38 26.90
C ARG A 331 48.00 -1.00 26.87
N LYS A 332 48.20 -1.71 25.75
CA LYS A 332 47.80 -3.10 25.59
C LYS A 332 48.67 -3.99 26.48
N ILE A 333 48.05 -4.79 27.34
CA ILE A 333 48.73 -5.75 28.22
C ILE A 333 48.75 -7.14 27.57
N ARG A 334 47.62 -7.54 26.97
CA ARG A 334 47.48 -8.78 26.21
C ARG A 334 46.39 -8.63 25.14
N ALA A 335 46.49 -9.42 24.08
CA ALA A 335 45.33 -9.69 23.24
C ALA A 335 44.30 -10.52 24.02
N GLY A 336 43.03 -10.40 23.66
CA GLY A 336 41.94 -11.17 24.26
C GLY A 336 40.80 -11.40 23.25
N SER A 337 39.85 -12.25 23.64
CA SER A 337 38.64 -12.54 22.86
C SER A 337 37.62 -11.42 23.02
N ALA A 338 36.82 -11.18 21.97
CA ALA A 338 35.70 -10.26 22.04
C ALA A 338 34.71 -10.66 23.16
N THR A 339 34.38 -9.73 24.05
CA THR A 339 33.42 -9.94 25.14
C THR A 339 32.03 -10.25 24.59
N GLU A 340 31.35 -11.26 25.16
CA GLU A 340 29.94 -11.49 24.86
C GLU A 340 29.05 -10.41 25.49
N PRO A 341 28.10 -9.80 24.75
CA PRO A 341 27.18 -8.81 25.32
C PRO A 341 26.21 -9.41 26.34
N VAL A 342 26.11 -8.80 27.52
CA VAL A 342 25.17 -9.20 28.59
C VAL A 342 23.74 -8.99 28.12
N LYS A 343 22.90 -10.02 28.14
CA LYS A 343 21.48 -9.89 27.80
C LYS A 343 20.76 -9.14 28.91
N ILE A 344 20.06 -8.05 28.58
CA ILE A 344 19.31 -7.23 29.56
C ILE A 344 17.85 -7.01 29.14
N THR A 345 17.01 -6.79 30.14
CA THR A 345 15.64 -6.28 30.00
C THR A 345 15.60 -4.76 29.89
N LEU A 346 14.42 -4.23 29.53
CA LEU A 346 14.13 -2.79 29.58
C LEU A 346 14.29 -2.22 31.00
N ASP A 347 13.83 -2.95 32.02
CA ASP A 347 13.93 -2.53 33.42
C ASP A 347 15.38 -2.49 33.92
N GLU A 348 16.24 -3.41 33.51
CA GLU A 348 17.66 -3.40 33.85
C GLU A 348 18.42 -2.28 33.13
N ALA A 349 18.00 -1.90 31.93
CA ALA A 349 18.49 -0.69 31.26
C ALA A 349 18.05 0.58 32.02
N LEU A 350 16.77 0.70 32.34
CA LEU A 350 16.20 1.87 33.02
C LEU A 350 16.61 1.99 34.50
N ALA A 351 17.07 0.92 35.15
CA ALA A 351 17.71 0.98 36.47
C ALA A 351 19.11 1.65 36.45
N GLY A 352 19.75 1.78 35.28
CA GLY A 352 21.07 2.40 35.12
C GLY A 352 22.26 1.51 35.47
N THR A 353 22.03 0.30 35.99
CA THR A 353 23.06 -0.66 36.45
C THR A 353 23.98 -1.22 35.36
N HIS A 354 23.77 -0.81 34.10
CA HIS A 354 24.48 -1.28 32.92
C HIS A 354 25.13 -0.16 32.08
N ASP A 355 25.21 1.08 32.60
CA ASP A 355 25.86 2.19 31.90
C ASP A 355 27.32 1.89 31.54
N CYS A 356 27.75 2.33 30.36
CA CYS A 356 29.05 2.05 29.76
C CYS A 356 29.42 0.55 29.56
N LYS A 357 28.53 -0.41 29.83
CA LYS A 357 28.75 -1.86 29.65
C LYS A 357 28.27 -2.34 28.29
N LEU A 358 28.87 -3.42 27.78
CA LEU A 358 28.45 -4.09 26.55
C LEU A 358 27.23 -4.99 26.82
N VAL A 359 26.08 -4.58 26.30
CA VAL A 359 24.78 -5.23 26.53
C VAL A 359 24.14 -5.69 25.23
N ARG A 360 23.14 -6.58 25.33
CA ARG A 360 22.22 -6.95 24.25
C ARG A 360 20.79 -6.83 24.74
N ILE A 361 20.01 -6.00 24.07
CA ILE A 361 18.59 -5.75 24.36
C ILE A 361 17.74 -6.05 23.11
N THR A 362 16.51 -6.49 23.30
CA THR A 362 15.55 -6.71 22.21
C THR A 362 14.64 -5.51 22.00
N GLY A 363 14.19 -5.31 20.76
CA GLY A 363 13.21 -4.30 20.42
C GLY A 363 12.65 -4.48 19.02
N LYS A 364 11.49 -3.90 18.78
CA LYS A 364 10.85 -3.83 17.48
C LYS A 364 11.35 -2.60 16.74
N LEU A 365 11.87 -2.79 15.53
CA LEU A 365 12.36 -1.68 14.69
C LEU A 365 11.19 -0.84 14.20
N LEU A 366 11.05 0.40 14.68
CA LEU A 366 10.06 1.37 14.20
C LEU A 366 10.55 2.14 12.97
N GLU A 367 11.83 2.53 12.96
CA GLU A 367 12.44 3.31 11.88
C GLU A 367 13.97 3.09 11.88
N HIS A 368 14.60 3.17 10.71
CA HIS A 368 16.03 3.43 10.60
C HIS A 368 16.24 4.72 9.79
N THR A 369 17.19 5.56 10.20
CA THR A 369 17.44 6.84 9.55
C THR A 369 18.91 7.27 9.63
N GLN A 370 19.31 8.25 8.82
CA GLN A 370 20.67 8.75 8.73
C GLN A 370 20.69 10.28 8.83
N ARG A 371 21.50 10.81 9.76
CA ARG A 371 21.66 12.24 9.98
C ARG A 371 23.14 12.63 9.91
N GLY A 372 23.55 13.17 8.76
CA GLY A 372 24.95 13.51 8.50
C GLY A 372 25.84 12.26 8.48
N ARG A 373 26.72 12.15 9.49
CA ARG A 373 27.64 11.00 9.68
C ARG A 373 27.12 9.94 10.65
N GLU A 374 25.99 10.15 11.31
CA GLU A 374 25.40 9.17 12.22
C GLU A 374 24.26 8.41 11.53
N GLN A 375 24.21 7.09 11.74
CA GLN A 375 23.02 6.29 11.45
C GLN A 375 22.42 5.86 12.79
N PHE A 376 21.09 5.92 12.90
CA PHE A 376 20.40 5.42 14.09
C PHE A 376 19.12 4.66 13.77
N ILE A 377 18.79 3.72 14.65
CA ILE A 377 17.59 2.90 14.65
C ILE A 377 16.71 3.29 15.84
N VAL A 378 15.41 3.39 15.59
CA VAL A 378 14.39 3.66 16.59
C VAL A 378 13.74 2.33 16.98
N LEU A 379 13.84 1.97 18.25
CA LEU A 379 13.42 0.68 18.78
C LEU A 379 12.31 0.86 19.82
N GLU A 380 11.33 -0.02 19.79
CA GLU A 380 10.25 -0.10 20.78
C GLU A 380 10.32 -1.42 21.55
N ASN A 381 10.18 -1.35 22.87
CA ASN A 381 10.04 -2.51 23.75
C ASN A 381 9.06 -2.14 24.88
N ASN A 382 7.99 -2.91 25.05
CA ASN A 382 6.94 -2.68 26.03
C ASN A 382 6.38 -1.23 26.02
N GLY A 383 6.30 -0.62 24.84
CA GLY A 383 5.86 0.77 24.66
C GLY A 383 6.91 1.85 24.98
N PHE A 384 8.09 1.49 25.47
CA PHE A 384 9.22 2.41 25.64
C PHE A 384 10.04 2.52 24.36
N ILE A 385 10.41 3.74 23.97
CA ILE A 385 11.23 4.01 22.77
C ILE A 385 12.67 4.31 23.18
N PHE A 386 13.61 3.57 22.58
CA PHE A 386 15.05 3.78 22.75
C PHE A 386 15.77 3.77 21.39
N TYR A 387 17.03 4.22 21.38
CA TYR A 387 17.78 4.48 20.17
C TYR A 387 19.06 3.64 20.11
N GLY A 388 19.29 2.97 18.97
CA GLY A 388 20.59 2.38 18.64
C GLY A 388 21.35 3.30 17.69
N TYR A 389 22.59 3.65 18.02
CA TYR A 389 23.46 4.54 17.22
C TYR A 389 24.64 3.78 16.65
N LEU A 390 24.99 4.04 15.39
CA LEU A 390 26.22 3.57 14.77
C LEU A 390 27.00 4.77 14.22
N ALA A 391 28.22 4.96 14.73
CA ALA A 391 29.16 5.92 14.19
C ALA A 391 29.65 5.42 12.81
N LYS A 392 29.45 6.19 11.74
CA LYS A 392 29.75 5.72 10.39
C LYS A 392 31.27 5.65 10.15
N ASN A 393 31.74 4.43 9.89
CA ASN A 393 32.99 4.20 9.16
C ASN A 393 32.71 4.22 7.65
N GLU A 394 33.68 4.59 6.80
CA GLU A 394 33.41 5.01 5.42
C GLU A 394 32.78 3.92 4.51
N SER A 395 32.95 2.64 4.86
CA SER A 395 32.60 1.46 4.07
C SER A 395 31.31 0.71 4.48
N SER A 396 30.61 1.10 5.55
CA SER A 396 29.47 0.31 6.07
C SER A 396 28.18 0.46 5.24
N THR A 397 27.55 -0.66 4.86
CA THR A 397 26.25 -0.74 4.16
C THR A 397 25.01 -0.42 5.04
N GLY A 398 25.23 -0.13 6.34
CA GLY A 398 24.23 0.34 7.28
C GLY A 398 23.10 -0.66 7.57
N PHE A 399 22.02 -0.17 8.17
CA PHE A 399 20.84 -0.99 8.54
C PHE A 399 19.92 -1.35 7.37
N SER A 400 20.38 -1.16 6.12
CA SER A 400 19.57 -1.26 4.90
C SER A 400 18.93 -2.64 4.65
N GLN A 401 19.46 -3.69 5.27
CA GLN A 401 18.94 -5.06 5.18
C GLN A 401 17.80 -5.35 6.17
N VAL A 402 17.60 -4.51 7.19
CA VAL A 402 16.63 -4.76 8.26
C VAL A 402 15.29 -4.08 7.94
N GLN A 403 14.23 -4.88 7.79
CA GLN A 403 12.89 -4.36 7.49
C GLN A 403 12.25 -3.71 8.73
N VAL A 404 11.69 -2.52 8.55
CA VAL A 404 10.84 -1.86 9.57
C VAL A 404 9.69 -2.79 9.96
N GLY A 405 9.43 -2.89 11.26
CA GLY A 405 8.49 -3.83 11.86
C GLY A 405 9.09 -5.18 12.28
N SER A 406 10.39 -5.43 12.03
CA SER A 406 11.08 -6.62 12.54
C SER A 406 11.30 -6.55 14.05
N GLU A 407 11.19 -7.68 14.75
CA GLU A 407 11.75 -7.86 16.10
C GLU A 407 13.25 -8.17 15.95
N ILE A 408 14.11 -7.37 16.58
CA ILE A 408 15.57 -7.49 16.50
C ILE A 408 16.22 -7.46 17.88
N ALA A 409 17.36 -8.12 18.01
CA ALA A 409 18.27 -7.95 19.14
C ALA A 409 19.41 -7.04 18.71
N VAL A 410 19.75 -6.04 19.53
CA VAL A 410 20.86 -5.12 19.27
C VAL A 410 21.89 -5.22 20.38
N ALA A 411 23.16 -5.30 20.01
CA ALA A 411 24.28 -5.35 20.92
C ALA A 411 25.11 -4.05 20.87
N GLY A 412 25.59 -3.58 22.00
CA GLY A 412 26.39 -2.35 22.04
C GLY A 412 26.57 -1.81 23.45
N ILE A 413 27.20 -0.64 23.55
CA ILE A 413 27.43 0.01 24.84
C ILE A 413 26.15 0.73 25.28
N CYS A 414 25.61 0.39 26.44
CA CYS A 414 24.51 1.15 27.02
C CYS A 414 25.02 2.50 27.52
N LEU A 415 24.30 3.59 27.21
CA LEU A 415 24.58 4.94 27.70
C LEU A 415 23.30 5.52 28.30
N ILE A 416 23.33 5.85 29.59
CA ILE A 416 22.15 6.26 30.38
C ILE A 416 21.88 7.76 30.28
N GLU A 417 20.66 8.12 29.92
CA GLU A 417 20.18 9.51 29.93
C GLU A 417 19.47 9.80 31.26
N ARG A 418 20.15 10.53 32.16
CA ARG A 418 19.56 10.94 33.44
C ARG A 418 18.48 12.02 33.28
N GLY A 419 17.47 11.96 34.13
CA GLY A 419 16.47 13.01 34.28
C GLY A 419 16.97 14.22 35.08
N SER A 420 16.09 15.20 35.26
CA SER A 420 16.30 16.32 36.20
C SER A 420 16.05 15.93 37.65
N SER A 421 15.21 14.91 37.89
CA SER A 421 15.01 14.32 39.23
C SER A 421 16.08 13.27 39.51
N TRP A 422 16.77 13.44 40.64
CA TRP A 422 17.71 12.45 41.19
C TRP A 422 17.22 11.99 42.56
N LEU A 423 17.15 10.68 42.75
CA LEU A 423 17.05 10.02 44.04
C LEU A 423 18.11 8.92 44.04
N ALA A 424 18.73 8.67 45.19
CA ALA A 424 19.66 7.55 45.35
C ALA A 424 18.90 6.31 45.84
N GLY A 425 19.22 5.14 45.28
CA GLY A 425 18.62 3.85 45.64
C GLY A 425 17.80 3.19 44.53
N GLU A 426 17.32 1.98 44.81
CA GLU A 426 16.70 1.05 43.83
C GLU A 426 15.43 1.58 43.15
N GLY A 427 14.76 2.58 43.73
CA GLY A 427 13.59 3.24 43.15
C GLY A 427 13.90 4.25 42.04
N TRP A 428 15.17 4.55 41.77
CA TRP A 428 15.53 5.47 40.68
C TRP A 428 15.39 4.83 39.31
N ARG A 429 14.91 5.62 38.33
CA ARG A 429 14.84 5.23 36.92
C ARG A 429 15.43 6.33 36.03
N ALA A 430 16.16 5.90 35.00
CA ALA A 430 16.64 6.78 33.95
C ALA A 430 15.49 7.44 33.18
N LYS A 431 15.73 8.62 32.61
CA LYS A 431 14.78 9.26 31.68
C LYS A 431 14.75 8.47 30.36
N GLY A 432 15.87 7.87 29.98
CA GLY A 432 16.00 6.94 28.89
C GLY A 432 17.43 6.41 28.78
N PHE A 433 17.72 5.75 27.67
CA PHE A 433 19.04 5.22 27.36
C PHE A 433 19.20 5.08 25.84
N ARG A 434 20.46 4.96 25.41
CA ARG A 434 20.85 4.74 24.03
C ARG A 434 21.90 3.64 23.95
N ILE A 435 21.88 2.85 22.88
CA ILE A 435 22.83 1.75 22.64
C ILE A 435 23.81 2.18 21.55
N LEU A 436 25.10 2.25 21.86
CA LEU A 436 26.15 2.56 20.89
C LEU A 436 26.70 1.25 20.29
N LEU A 437 26.32 0.98 19.04
CA LEU A 437 26.62 -0.23 18.27
C LEU A 437 28.06 -0.16 17.73
N ARG A 438 28.77 -1.30 17.65
CA ARG A 438 30.17 -1.37 17.18
C ARG A 438 30.25 -1.57 15.68
N SER A 439 29.33 -2.36 15.12
CA SER A 439 29.19 -2.61 13.68
C SER A 439 27.71 -2.87 13.31
N PRO A 440 27.36 -2.96 12.02
CA PRO A 440 26.03 -3.43 11.61
C PRO A 440 25.71 -4.87 12.06
N GLU A 441 26.73 -5.70 12.33
CA GLU A 441 26.59 -7.11 12.72
C GLU A 441 26.08 -7.27 14.16
N ASP A 442 26.18 -6.22 14.97
CA ASP A 442 25.57 -6.15 16.30
C ASP A 442 24.02 -6.15 16.25
N VAL A 443 23.41 -5.97 15.06
CA VAL A 443 21.96 -6.02 14.85
C VAL A 443 21.54 -7.39 14.28
N VAL A 444 20.95 -8.22 15.14
CA VAL A 444 20.49 -9.56 14.79
C VAL A 444 18.97 -9.59 14.62
N ILE A 445 18.50 -10.03 13.44
CA ILE A 445 17.07 -10.19 13.19
C ILE A 445 16.55 -11.43 13.93
N LEU A 446 15.61 -11.25 14.86
CA LEU A 446 14.94 -12.36 15.54
C LEU A 446 13.70 -12.81 14.77
N ARG A 447 12.93 -11.84 14.24
CA ARG A 447 11.68 -12.11 13.52
C ARG A 447 11.38 -10.99 12.51
N SER A 448 11.41 -11.34 11.23
CA SER A 448 10.95 -10.45 10.15
C SER A 448 9.43 -10.23 10.21
N PRO A 449 8.90 -9.07 9.77
CA PRO A 449 7.46 -8.84 9.71
C PRO A 449 6.78 -9.83 8.74
N PRO A 450 5.53 -10.27 9.02
CA PRO A 450 4.79 -11.15 8.12
C PRO A 450 4.66 -10.58 6.71
N TRP A 451 4.81 -11.43 5.69
CA TRP A 451 4.64 -10.99 4.30
C TRP A 451 3.23 -10.45 4.04
N LEU A 452 2.21 -11.04 4.66
CA LEU A 452 0.84 -10.52 4.71
C LEU A 452 0.75 -9.35 5.72
N ASN A 453 0.90 -8.13 5.21
CA ASN A 453 0.56 -6.90 5.94
C ASN A 453 -0.73 -6.28 5.36
N VAL A 454 -1.37 -5.37 6.11
CA VAL A 454 -2.66 -4.76 5.73
C VAL A 454 -2.64 -4.17 4.32
N ARG A 455 -1.54 -3.50 3.93
CA ARG A 455 -1.37 -2.94 2.58
C ARG A 455 -1.41 -4.01 1.48
N ARG A 456 -0.77 -5.17 1.70
CA ARG A 456 -0.81 -6.31 0.76
C ARG A 456 -2.16 -7.03 0.77
N VAL A 457 -2.82 -7.14 1.93
CA VAL A 457 -4.19 -7.68 2.02
C VAL A 457 -5.18 -6.82 1.22
N LEU A 458 -5.08 -5.49 1.31
CA LEU A 458 -5.89 -4.56 0.51
C LEU A 458 -5.63 -4.71 -1.00
N TRP A 459 -4.36 -4.89 -1.43
CA TRP A 459 -4.05 -5.19 -2.84
C TRP A 459 -4.62 -6.52 -3.32
N LEU A 460 -4.55 -7.58 -2.50
CA LEU A 460 -5.15 -8.88 -2.83
C LEU A 460 -6.68 -8.79 -2.91
N ALA A 461 -7.33 -8.08 -1.99
CA ALA A 461 -8.77 -7.85 -2.01
C ALA A 461 -9.20 -7.05 -3.26
N ALA A 462 -8.45 -6.02 -3.65
CA ALA A 462 -8.70 -5.25 -4.87
C ALA A 462 -8.55 -6.11 -6.14
N ALA A 463 -7.53 -6.97 -6.20
CA ALA A 463 -7.32 -7.90 -7.32
C ALA A 463 -8.44 -8.94 -7.42
N LEU A 464 -8.88 -9.51 -6.29
CA LEU A 464 -10.02 -10.44 -6.24
C LEU A 464 -11.33 -9.76 -6.64
N GLY A 465 -11.57 -8.52 -6.20
CA GLY A 465 -12.73 -7.73 -6.61
C GLY A 465 -12.75 -7.45 -8.11
N PHE A 466 -11.60 -7.11 -8.71
CA PHE A 466 -11.47 -6.94 -10.15
C PHE A 466 -11.75 -8.23 -10.93
N LEU A 467 -11.22 -9.37 -10.47
CA LEU A 467 -11.48 -10.68 -11.08
C LEU A 467 -12.96 -11.07 -10.97
N ALA A 468 -13.62 -10.82 -9.85
CA ALA A 468 -15.05 -11.08 -9.67
C ALA A 468 -15.92 -10.22 -10.60
N LEU A 469 -15.57 -8.94 -10.80
CA LEU A 469 -16.24 -8.07 -11.77
C LEU A 469 -16.03 -8.55 -13.22
N ALA A 470 -14.80 -8.94 -13.58
CA ALA A 470 -14.50 -9.47 -14.91
C ALA A 470 -15.26 -10.77 -15.20
N ALA A 471 -15.29 -11.70 -14.24
CA ALA A 471 -16.07 -12.94 -14.33
C ALA A 471 -17.58 -12.67 -14.45
N SER A 472 -18.10 -11.73 -13.67
CA SER A 472 -19.52 -11.33 -13.74
C SER A 472 -19.89 -10.73 -15.10
N GLY A 473 -19.02 -9.89 -15.67
CA GLY A 473 -19.17 -9.37 -17.02
C GLY A 473 -19.14 -10.47 -18.08
N TRP A 474 -18.25 -11.45 -17.96
CA TRP A 474 -18.18 -12.60 -18.85
C TRP A 474 -19.45 -13.47 -18.79
N VAL A 475 -19.95 -13.77 -17.59
CA VAL A 475 -21.22 -14.50 -17.39
C VAL A 475 -22.40 -13.74 -18.01
N ALA A 476 -22.46 -12.41 -17.87
CA ALA A 476 -23.51 -11.60 -18.50
C ALA A 476 -23.44 -11.60 -20.04
N VAL A 477 -22.25 -11.62 -20.63
CA VAL A 477 -22.06 -11.77 -22.09
C VAL A 477 -22.48 -13.17 -22.56
N LEU A 478 -22.07 -14.22 -21.83
CA LEU A 478 -22.41 -15.60 -22.14
C LEU A 478 -23.93 -15.84 -22.10
N HIS A 479 -24.64 -15.34 -21.08
CA HIS A 479 -26.11 -15.43 -21.01
C HIS A 479 -26.81 -14.76 -22.20
N ARG A 480 -26.30 -13.61 -22.68
CA ARG A 480 -26.84 -12.94 -23.88
C ARG A 480 -26.66 -13.80 -25.13
N GLN A 481 -25.46 -14.34 -25.34
CA GLN A 481 -25.18 -15.22 -26.49
C GLN A 481 -26.03 -16.50 -26.47
N VAL A 482 -26.19 -17.14 -25.31
CA VAL A 482 -27.03 -18.34 -25.16
C VAL A 482 -28.50 -18.00 -25.46
N ALA A 483 -29.05 -16.93 -24.89
CA ALA A 483 -30.43 -16.53 -25.13
C ALA A 483 -30.72 -16.23 -26.61
N GLU A 484 -29.76 -15.64 -27.33
CA GLU A 484 -29.87 -15.36 -28.76
C GLU A 484 -29.80 -16.63 -29.61
N ARG A 485 -28.93 -17.60 -29.28
CA ARG A 485 -28.88 -18.90 -29.94
C ARG A 485 -30.15 -19.74 -29.71
N THR A 486 -30.69 -19.75 -28.50
CA THR A 486 -31.95 -20.45 -28.20
C THR A 486 -33.12 -19.88 -29.01
N ARG A 487 -33.18 -18.55 -29.20
CA ARG A 487 -34.18 -17.89 -30.07
C ARG A 487 -34.03 -18.26 -31.55
N GLN A 488 -32.80 -18.43 -32.05
CA GLN A 488 -32.55 -18.87 -33.44
C GLN A 488 -33.03 -20.31 -33.65
N LEU A 489 -32.67 -21.22 -32.75
CA LEU A 489 -33.07 -22.64 -32.82
C LEU A 489 -34.58 -22.83 -32.72
N GLY A 490 -35.25 -22.09 -31.83
CA GLY A 490 -36.71 -22.17 -31.66
C GLY A 490 -37.49 -21.91 -32.95
N LYS A 491 -37.07 -20.92 -33.76
CA LYS A 491 -37.70 -20.64 -35.06
C LYS A 491 -37.53 -21.78 -36.06
N GLN A 492 -36.30 -22.31 -36.19
CA GLN A 492 -35.99 -23.39 -37.13
C GLN A 492 -36.76 -24.68 -36.84
N ILE A 493 -37.12 -24.93 -35.58
CA ILE A 493 -37.97 -26.08 -35.20
C ILE A 493 -39.42 -25.85 -35.66
N GLN A 494 -39.99 -24.66 -35.42
CA GLN A 494 -41.36 -24.35 -35.84
C GLN A 494 -41.54 -24.40 -37.37
N GLU A 495 -40.57 -23.88 -38.12
CA GLU A 495 -40.57 -23.90 -39.58
C GLU A 495 -40.60 -25.33 -40.17
N ARG A 496 -39.89 -26.28 -39.53
CA ARG A 496 -39.91 -27.69 -39.94
C ARG A 496 -41.24 -28.38 -39.62
N GLN A 497 -41.77 -28.19 -38.41
CA GLN A 497 -43.01 -28.84 -37.98
C GLN A 497 -44.23 -28.46 -38.84
N LEU A 498 -44.25 -27.24 -39.39
CA LEU A 498 -45.25 -26.82 -40.38
C LEU A 498 -45.04 -27.56 -41.72
N ALA A 499 -43.81 -27.58 -42.23
CA ALA A 499 -43.48 -28.25 -43.49
C ALA A 499 -43.72 -29.78 -43.47
N GLU A 500 -43.65 -30.41 -42.30
CA GLU A 500 -43.94 -31.83 -42.09
C GLU A 500 -45.44 -32.11 -42.17
N ARG A 501 -46.27 -31.45 -41.34
CA ARG A 501 -47.74 -31.58 -41.36
C ARG A 501 -48.38 -31.33 -42.72
N GLN A 502 -47.80 -30.42 -43.50
CA GLN A 502 -48.33 -30.06 -44.81
C GLN A 502 -48.16 -31.19 -45.84
N ARG A 503 -47.09 -32.00 -45.73
CA ARG A 503 -46.88 -33.20 -46.57
C ARG A 503 -47.81 -34.35 -46.19
N GLU A 504 -48.09 -34.54 -44.91
CA GLU A 504 -49.00 -35.58 -44.42
C GLU A 504 -50.41 -35.39 -45.02
N ILE A 505 -50.91 -34.15 -45.03
CA ILE A 505 -52.23 -33.80 -45.60
C ILE A 505 -52.26 -34.00 -47.13
N GLU A 506 -51.16 -33.73 -47.83
CA GLU A 506 -51.06 -33.95 -49.28
C GLU A 506 -51.06 -35.45 -49.64
N GLN A 507 -50.38 -36.29 -48.86
CA GLN A 507 -50.33 -37.73 -49.07
C GLN A 507 -51.70 -38.41 -48.89
N GLU A 508 -52.46 -38.03 -47.85
CA GLU A 508 -53.77 -38.63 -47.60
C GLU A 508 -54.79 -38.26 -48.68
N ARG A 509 -54.75 -37.01 -49.17
CA ARG A 509 -55.55 -36.56 -50.33
C ARG A 509 -55.22 -37.34 -51.61
N ALA A 510 -53.94 -37.67 -51.82
CA ALA A 510 -53.52 -38.44 -52.98
C ALA A 510 -54.04 -39.89 -52.95
N ARG A 511 -54.17 -40.51 -51.76
CA ARG A 511 -54.77 -41.85 -51.61
C ARG A 511 -56.25 -41.84 -51.99
N VAL A 512 -57.05 -40.97 -51.34
CA VAL A 512 -58.50 -40.89 -51.60
C VAL A 512 -58.81 -40.59 -53.07
N ALA A 513 -57.98 -39.79 -53.74
CA ALA A 513 -58.11 -39.51 -55.17
C ALA A 513 -57.78 -40.70 -56.09
N HIS A 514 -56.99 -41.68 -55.63
CA HIS A 514 -56.68 -42.91 -56.37
C HIS A 514 -57.83 -43.92 -56.25
N ASP A 515 -58.33 -44.15 -55.04
CA ASP A 515 -59.44 -45.09 -54.78
C ASP A 515 -60.70 -44.65 -55.57
N LEU A 516 -60.95 -43.34 -55.64
CA LEU A 516 -62.00 -42.72 -56.48
C LEU A 516 -61.83 -42.93 -57.99
N HIS A 517 -60.59 -43.11 -58.47
CA HIS A 517 -60.32 -43.23 -59.91
C HIS A 517 -60.64 -44.63 -60.43
N ASP A 518 -60.33 -45.66 -59.64
CA ASP A 518 -60.37 -47.05 -60.10
C ASP A 518 -61.82 -47.57 -60.18
N ASP A 519 -62.62 -47.40 -59.12
CA ASP A 519 -64.04 -47.82 -59.09
C ASP A 519 -64.89 -47.10 -60.16
N LEU A 520 -64.76 -45.78 -60.28
CA LEU A 520 -65.50 -44.99 -61.27
C LEU A 520 -64.95 -45.17 -62.69
N GLY A 521 -63.65 -45.39 -62.85
CA GLY A 521 -63.00 -45.63 -64.13
C GLY A 521 -63.42 -46.96 -64.77
N ALA A 522 -63.58 -48.01 -63.95
CA ALA A 522 -64.12 -49.29 -64.40
C ALA A 522 -65.56 -49.13 -64.94
N GLY A 523 -66.45 -48.51 -64.16
CA GLY A 523 -67.85 -48.30 -64.57
C GLY A 523 -68.00 -47.44 -65.83
N LEU A 524 -67.23 -46.34 -65.95
CA LEU A 524 -67.21 -45.52 -67.17
C LEU A 524 -66.74 -46.32 -68.40
N THR A 525 -65.84 -47.28 -68.22
CA THR A 525 -65.37 -48.14 -69.31
C THR A 525 -66.46 -49.11 -69.77
N GLU A 526 -67.18 -49.74 -68.83
CA GLU A 526 -68.33 -50.61 -69.11
C GLU A 526 -69.45 -49.86 -69.85
N VAL A 527 -69.84 -48.68 -69.38
CA VAL A 527 -70.86 -47.82 -70.03
C VAL A 527 -70.45 -47.43 -71.45
N ASN A 528 -69.20 -47.03 -71.69
CA ASN A 528 -68.72 -46.67 -73.02
C ASN A 528 -68.68 -47.88 -73.98
N MET A 529 -68.34 -49.08 -73.47
CA MET A 529 -68.33 -50.30 -74.27
C MET A 529 -69.76 -50.72 -74.67
N LEU A 530 -70.69 -50.77 -73.70
CA LEU A 530 -72.11 -51.07 -73.96
C LEU A 530 -72.75 -50.05 -74.92
N SER A 531 -72.48 -48.76 -74.73
CA SER A 531 -72.94 -47.69 -75.63
C SER A 531 -72.45 -47.89 -77.07
N SER A 532 -71.21 -48.36 -77.25
CA SER A 532 -70.64 -48.69 -78.56
C SER A 532 -71.29 -49.92 -79.19
N LEU A 533 -71.68 -50.92 -78.41
CA LEU A 533 -72.37 -52.14 -78.87
C LEU A 533 -73.83 -51.86 -79.29
N VAL A 534 -74.55 -51.00 -78.56
CA VAL A 534 -75.88 -50.48 -78.97
C VAL A 534 -75.82 -49.75 -80.30
N LYS A 535 -74.76 -48.94 -80.49
CA LYS A 535 -74.59 -48.06 -81.66
C LYS A 535 -74.08 -48.79 -82.91
N SER A 536 -73.73 -50.07 -82.80
CA SER A 536 -73.30 -50.90 -83.93
C SER A 536 -74.47 -51.23 -84.86
N SER A 537 -74.24 -51.12 -86.17
CA SER A 537 -75.22 -51.44 -87.21
C SER A 537 -75.37 -52.95 -87.48
N THR A 538 -74.49 -53.79 -86.91
CA THR A 538 -74.56 -55.26 -87.04
C THR A 538 -75.34 -55.94 -85.90
N THR A 539 -75.63 -55.21 -84.81
CA THR A 539 -76.35 -55.72 -83.63
C THR A 539 -77.84 -55.80 -83.91
N SER A 540 -78.50 -56.91 -83.53
CA SER A 540 -79.97 -57.03 -83.65
C SER A 540 -80.71 -56.14 -82.65
N GLU A 541 -81.98 -55.81 -82.90
CA GLU A 541 -82.77 -54.99 -81.97
C GLU A 541 -82.95 -55.68 -80.59
N GLU A 542 -83.05 -57.00 -80.57
CA GLU A 542 -83.14 -57.82 -79.35
C GLU A 542 -81.84 -57.84 -78.53
N GLU A 543 -80.69 -57.55 -79.16
CA GLU A 543 -79.40 -57.36 -78.50
C GLU A 543 -79.21 -55.89 -78.10
N LYS A 544 -79.59 -54.92 -78.94
CA LYS A 544 -79.57 -53.49 -78.60
C LYS A 544 -80.40 -53.19 -77.36
N GLN A 545 -81.60 -53.76 -77.24
CA GLN A 545 -82.43 -53.58 -76.05
C GLN A 545 -81.74 -54.14 -74.81
N ARG A 546 -81.15 -55.34 -74.89
CA ARG A 546 -80.37 -55.91 -73.77
C ARG A 546 -79.15 -55.05 -73.40
N TYR A 547 -78.40 -54.53 -74.37
CA TYR A 547 -77.27 -53.64 -74.09
C TYR A 547 -77.71 -52.27 -73.55
N LEU A 548 -78.89 -51.77 -73.92
CA LEU A 548 -79.49 -50.57 -73.33
C LEU A 548 -79.89 -50.82 -71.86
N ASP A 549 -80.59 -51.92 -71.59
CA ASP A 549 -80.98 -52.30 -70.22
C ASP A 549 -79.74 -52.49 -69.33
N GLU A 550 -78.67 -53.11 -69.84
CA GLU A 550 -77.42 -53.31 -69.11
C GLU A 550 -76.64 -51.99 -68.92
N LEU A 551 -76.67 -51.09 -69.90
CA LEU A 551 -76.10 -49.74 -69.78
C LEU A 551 -76.83 -48.94 -68.70
N MET A 552 -78.17 -48.98 -68.67
CA MET A 552 -78.97 -48.32 -67.65
C MET A 552 -78.66 -48.86 -66.24
N LYS A 553 -78.67 -50.19 -66.05
CA LYS A 553 -78.23 -50.81 -64.78
C LYS A 553 -76.82 -50.40 -64.37
N THR A 554 -75.91 -50.23 -65.33
CA THR A 554 -74.53 -49.83 -65.05
C THR A 554 -74.44 -48.37 -64.63
N ALA A 555 -75.17 -47.47 -65.29
CA ALA A 555 -75.29 -46.08 -64.87
C ALA A 555 -75.95 -45.94 -63.48
N GLU A 556 -77.00 -46.70 -63.20
CA GLU A 556 -77.66 -46.75 -61.89
C GLU A 556 -76.74 -47.29 -60.79
N ARG A 557 -75.99 -48.38 -61.07
CA ARG A 557 -74.91 -48.88 -60.18
C ARG A 557 -73.89 -47.78 -59.88
N MET A 558 -73.40 -47.08 -60.90
CA MET A 558 -72.41 -46.01 -60.75
C MET A 558 -72.92 -44.82 -59.93
N VAL A 559 -74.15 -44.35 -60.17
CA VAL A 559 -74.75 -43.25 -59.37
C VAL A 559 -74.92 -43.70 -57.91
N THR A 560 -75.39 -44.93 -57.68
CA THR A 560 -75.51 -45.51 -56.33
C THR A 560 -74.15 -45.56 -55.62
N SER A 561 -73.10 -46.07 -56.27
CA SER A 561 -71.75 -46.09 -55.72
C SER A 561 -71.19 -44.69 -55.45
N LEU A 562 -71.46 -43.72 -56.31
CA LEU A 562 -71.03 -42.33 -56.12
C LEU A 562 -71.68 -41.70 -54.88
N ASP A 563 -72.99 -41.86 -54.69
CA ASP A 563 -73.69 -41.36 -53.50
C ASP A 563 -73.19 -42.05 -52.22
N GLU A 564 -72.90 -43.36 -52.28
CA GLU A 564 -72.36 -44.14 -51.16
C GLU A 564 -70.93 -43.69 -50.77
N ILE A 565 -70.05 -43.43 -51.76
CA ILE A 565 -68.71 -42.89 -51.53
C ILE A 565 -68.78 -41.44 -51.01
N VAL A 566 -69.63 -40.59 -51.60
CA VAL A 566 -69.83 -39.20 -51.14
C VAL A 566 -70.35 -39.17 -49.70
N TRP A 567 -71.24 -40.08 -49.32
CA TRP A 567 -71.71 -40.21 -47.94
C TRP A 567 -70.59 -40.65 -46.98
N ALA A 568 -69.80 -41.66 -47.35
CA ALA A 568 -68.70 -42.17 -46.52
C ALA A 568 -67.57 -41.14 -46.32
N VAL A 569 -67.20 -40.40 -47.37
CA VAL A 569 -66.11 -39.42 -47.33
C VAL A 569 -66.53 -38.08 -46.68
N ASN A 570 -67.82 -37.77 -46.58
CA ASN A 570 -68.32 -36.52 -46.00
C ASN A 570 -68.07 -36.42 -44.47
N PRO A 571 -67.23 -35.47 -43.99
CA PRO A 571 -66.91 -35.31 -42.56
C PRO A 571 -68.04 -34.71 -41.70
N ARG A 572 -69.28 -34.65 -42.22
CA ARG A 572 -70.48 -34.22 -41.48
C ARG A 572 -71.42 -35.39 -41.15
N ASN A 573 -71.09 -36.59 -41.64
CA ASN A 573 -71.84 -37.83 -41.46
C ASN A 573 -70.98 -38.87 -40.70
N ASP A 574 -70.15 -38.39 -39.77
CA ASP A 574 -69.09 -39.16 -39.11
C ASP A 574 -69.46 -39.65 -37.71
N THR A 575 -70.76 -39.67 -37.33
CA THR A 575 -71.18 -40.13 -35.98
C THR A 575 -72.25 -41.21 -36.01
N VAL A 576 -72.36 -42.00 -34.93
CA VAL A 576 -73.36 -43.08 -34.77
C VAL A 576 -74.79 -42.60 -35.06
N VAL A 577 -75.16 -41.39 -34.60
CA VAL A 577 -76.49 -40.80 -34.83
C VAL A 577 -76.75 -40.58 -36.33
N SER A 578 -75.75 -40.07 -37.06
CA SER A 578 -75.85 -39.87 -38.51
C SER A 578 -75.90 -41.19 -39.30
N LEU A 579 -75.19 -42.22 -38.83
CA LEU A 579 -75.25 -43.57 -39.41
C LEU A 579 -76.62 -44.22 -39.20
N ALA A 580 -77.14 -44.21 -37.98
CA ALA A 580 -78.45 -44.79 -37.67
C ALA A 580 -79.58 -44.10 -38.45
N SER A 581 -79.52 -42.77 -38.58
CA SER A 581 -80.46 -41.99 -39.39
C SER A 581 -80.42 -42.37 -40.88
N TYR A 582 -79.23 -42.63 -41.43
CA TYR A 582 -79.05 -43.07 -42.81
C TYR A 582 -79.56 -44.50 -43.04
N PHE A 583 -79.25 -45.43 -42.12
CA PHE A 583 -79.70 -46.82 -42.19
C PHE A 583 -81.23 -46.93 -42.15
N ALA A 584 -81.88 -46.20 -41.23
CA ALA A 584 -83.34 -46.15 -41.15
C ALA A 584 -83.97 -45.58 -42.44
N SER A 585 -83.41 -44.49 -42.98
CA SER A 585 -83.86 -43.86 -44.23
C SER A 585 -83.69 -44.76 -45.46
N TYR A 586 -82.63 -45.58 -45.48
CA TYR A 586 -82.38 -46.58 -46.53
C TYR A 586 -83.35 -47.77 -46.41
N ALA A 587 -83.53 -48.31 -45.21
CA ALA A 587 -84.45 -49.40 -44.93
C ALA A 587 -85.89 -49.09 -45.33
N GLN A 588 -86.40 -47.95 -44.87
CA GLN A 588 -87.78 -47.53 -45.14
C GLN A 588 -88.03 -47.42 -46.65
N ARG A 589 -87.12 -46.77 -47.39
CA ARG A 589 -87.23 -46.57 -48.84
C ARG A 589 -87.20 -47.89 -49.63
N LEU A 590 -86.29 -48.80 -49.29
CA LEU A 590 -86.15 -50.06 -50.04
C LEU A 590 -87.30 -51.04 -49.74
N LEU A 591 -87.77 -51.09 -48.49
CA LEU A 591 -88.90 -51.94 -48.10
C LEU A 591 -90.24 -51.39 -48.60
N GLU A 592 -90.42 -50.07 -48.67
CA GLU A 592 -91.60 -49.43 -49.28
C GLU A 592 -91.73 -49.79 -50.77
N LEU A 593 -90.62 -49.74 -51.53
CA LEU A 593 -90.58 -50.20 -52.92
C LEU A 593 -90.89 -51.70 -53.07
N ALA A 594 -90.51 -52.51 -52.09
CA ALA A 594 -90.84 -53.94 -52.03
C ALA A 594 -92.27 -54.24 -51.53
N SER A 595 -93.04 -53.22 -51.12
CA SER A 595 -94.35 -53.36 -50.45
C SER A 595 -94.31 -54.14 -49.12
N ILE A 596 -93.18 -54.08 -48.40
CA ILE A 596 -92.94 -54.74 -47.11
C ILE A 596 -93.05 -53.71 -45.98
N SER A 597 -93.74 -54.04 -44.89
CA SER A 597 -93.91 -53.12 -43.75
C SER A 597 -92.62 -53.03 -42.92
N CYS A 598 -92.05 -51.83 -42.79
CA CYS A 598 -90.86 -51.57 -41.97
C CYS A 598 -91.24 -51.05 -40.58
N GLY A 599 -90.90 -51.80 -39.53
CA GLY A 599 -90.90 -51.34 -38.15
C GLY A 599 -89.52 -50.83 -37.74
N LEU A 600 -89.39 -49.52 -37.48
CA LEU A 600 -88.16 -48.91 -36.98
C LEU A 600 -88.17 -48.87 -35.45
N ASP A 601 -87.10 -49.38 -34.84
CA ASP A 601 -86.89 -49.45 -33.38
C ASP A 601 -85.48 -48.94 -33.06
N VAL A 602 -85.28 -47.64 -33.31
CA VAL A 602 -84.00 -46.94 -33.09
C VAL A 602 -84.02 -46.33 -31.70
N ALA A 603 -83.01 -46.62 -30.89
CA ALA A 603 -82.91 -46.12 -29.52
C ALA A 603 -82.82 -44.58 -29.47
N GLU A 604 -83.57 -43.96 -28.55
CA GLU A 604 -83.60 -42.49 -28.40
C GLU A 604 -82.28 -41.91 -27.83
N ASP A 605 -81.47 -42.73 -27.18
CA ASP A 605 -80.25 -42.37 -26.44
C ASP A 605 -78.94 -42.72 -27.17
N LEU A 606 -78.98 -42.86 -28.50
CA LEU A 606 -77.77 -43.11 -29.31
C LEU A 606 -76.70 -42.00 -29.10
N PRO A 607 -75.45 -42.38 -28.79
CA PRO A 607 -74.40 -41.41 -28.49
C PRO A 607 -73.90 -40.71 -29.76
N ASP A 608 -73.57 -39.43 -29.66
CA ASP A 608 -72.84 -38.70 -30.71
C ASP A 608 -71.34 -39.06 -30.65
N HIS A 609 -71.06 -40.33 -30.98
CA HIS A 609 -69.74 -40.93 -31.00
C HIS A 609 -69.18 -40.92 -32.42
N PRO A 610 -67.95 -40.42 -32.66
CA PRO A 610 -67.34 -40.42 -33.99
C PRO A 610 -67.03 -41.83 -34.48
N LEU A 611 -67.15 -42.04 -35.79
CA LEU A 611 -66.92 -43.27 -36.53
C LEU A 611 -66.05 -42.95 -37.74
N ASP A 612 -64.90 -43.62 -37.87
CA ASP A 612 -64.02 -43.43 -39.02
C ASP A 612 -64.71 -43.86 -40.34
N PRO A 613 -64.21 -43.41 -41.52
CA PRO A 613 -64.83 -43.74 -42.81
C PRO A 613 -64.94 -45.25 -43.09
N LYS A 614 -63.97 -46.05 -42.65
CA LYS A 614 -63.98 -47.51 -42.88
C LYS A 614 -65.07 -48.17 -42.04
N PHE A 615 -65.19 -47.81 -40.76
CA PHE A 615 -66.25 -48.32 -39.88
C PHE A 615 -67.64 -48.05 -40.44
N ARG A 616 -67.87 -46.83 -40.96
CA ARG A 616 -69.15 -46.44 -41.57
C ARG A 616 -69.44 -47.20 -42.87
N GLN A 617 -68.42 -47.41 -43.71
CA GLN A 617 -68.54 -48.08 -45.00
C GLN A 617 -68.82 -49.58 -44.87
N GLU A 618 -68.01 -50.31 -44.08
CA GLU A 618 -68.12 -51.77 -43.96
C GLU A 618 -69.44 -52.21 -43.32
N LEU A 619 -69.85 -51.51 -42.24
CA LEU A 619 -71.12 -51.77 -41.56
C LEU A 619 -72.32 -51.47 -42.48
N PHE A 620 -72.25 -50.42 -43.31
CA PHE A 620 -73.30 -50.13 -44.27
C PHE A 620 -73.41 -51.20 -45.35
N PHE A 621 -72.29 -51.68 -45.91
CA PHE A 621 -72.34 -52.76 -46.90
C PHE A 621 -72.86 -54.08 -46.33
N ALA A 622 -72.50 -54.45 -45.10
CA ALA A 622 -73.08 -55.62 -44.44
C ALA A 622 -74.60 -55.47 -44.21
N PHE A 623 -75.04 -54.31 -43.72
CA PHE A 623 -76.46 -53.99 -43.52
C PHE A 623 -77.27 -53.98 -44.83
N LYS A 624 -76.74 -53.35 -45.89
CA LYS A 624 -77.32 -53.32 -47.24
C LYS A 624 -77.46 -54.73 -47.82
N GLU A 625 -76.50 -55.62 -47.57
CA GLU A 625 -76.57 -57.02 -48.00
C GLU A 625 -77.67 -57.79 -47.25
N ALA A 626 -77.77 -57.67 -45.91
CA ALA A 626 -78.86 -58.29 -45.15
C ALA A 626 -80.25 -57.83 -45.63
N LEU A 627 -80.41 -56.52 -45.87
CA LEU A 627 -81.68 -55.96 -46.33
C LEU A 627 -82.06 -56.42 -47.74
N ASN A 628 -81.09 -56.51 -48.66
CA ASN A 628 -81.31 -57.09 -49.99
C ASN A 628 -81.69 -58.57 -49.92
N ASN A 629 -81.07 -59.35 -49.04
CA ASN A 629 -81.42 -60.75 -48.83
C ASN A 629 -82.85 -60.90 -48.31
N VAL A 630 -83.30 -60.05 -47.37
CA VAL A 630 -84.71 -60.02 -46.94
C VAL A 630 -85.65 -59.74 -48.12
N VAL A 631 -85.40 -58.69 -48.91
CA VAL A 631 -86.26 -58.33 -50.06
C VAL A 631 -86.30 -59.43 -51.14
N ARG A 632 -85.20 -60.14 -51.38
CA ARG A 632 -85.10 -61.16 -52.44
C ARG A 632 -85.52 -62.58 -52.01
N HIS A 633 -85.36 -62.92 -50.73
CA HIS A 633 -85.35 -64.33 -50.29
C HIS A 633 -86.20 -64.65 -49.05
N SER A 634 -86.84 -63.67 -48.39
CA SER A 634 -87.66 -63.96 -47.19
C SER A 634 -89.13 -64.30 -47.49
N GLY A 635 -89.72 -63.67 -48.50
CA GLY A 635 -91.18 -63.63 -48.68
C GLY A 635 -91.94 -62.91 -47.55
N ALA A 636 -91.24 -62.11 -46.72
CA ALA A 636 -91.80 -61.44 -45.57
C ALA A 636 -92.80 -60.32 -45.93
N THR A 637 -93.80 -60.13 -45.07
CA THR A 637 -94.72 -58.98 -45.12
C THR A 637 -94.35 -57.88 -44.13
N GLN A 638 -93.54 -58.19 -43.12
CA GLN A 638 -93.07 -57.26 -42.10
C GLN A 638 -91.62 -57.52 -41.70
N VAL A 639 -90.87 -56.44 -41.52
CA VAL A 639 -89.45 -56.42 -41.17
C VAL A 639 -89.22 -55.39 -40.07
N TRP A 640 -88.46 -55.76 -39.05
CA TRP A 640 -88.07 -54.87 -37.94
C TRP A 640 -86.58 -54.56 -38.02
N LEU A 641 -86.23 -53.27 -38.02
CA LEU A 641 -84.87 -52.77 -37.90
C LEU A 641 -84.69 -52.12 -36.52
N ARG A 642 -83.89 -52.75 -35.66
CA ARG A 642 -83.49 -52.20 -34.36
C ARG A 642 -82.04 -51.71 -34.41
N ILE A 643 -81.79 -50.52 -33.87
CA ILE A 643 -80.44 -49.95 -33.75
C ILE A 643 -80.24 -49.44 -32.32
N SER A 644 -79.22 -49.94 -31.62
CA SER A 644 -78.88 -49.55 -30.25
C SER A 644 -77.38 -49.61 -29.99
N VAL A 645 -76.91 -48.91 -28.94
CA VAL A 645 -75.54 -49.05 -28.42
C VAL A 645 -75.62 -49.65 -27.02
N GLN A 646 -74.83 -50.69 -26.75
CA GLN A 646 -74.74 -51.35 -25.45
C GLN A 646 -73.29 -51.77 -25.18
N GLU A 647 -72.77 -51.48 -23.99
CA GLU A 647 -71.41 -51.87 -23.56
C GLU A 647 -70.31 -51.46 -24.56
N ASP A 648 -70.36 -50.21 -25.04
CA ASP A 648 -69.49 -49.65 -26.10
C ASP A 648 -69.54 -50.40 -27.45
N HIS A 649 -70.55 -51.23 -27.71
CA HIS A 649 -70.80 -51.87 -29.00
C HIS A 649 -72.05 -51.29 -29.69
N LEU A 650 -71.90 -50.91 -30.96
CA LEU A 650 -73.04 -50.63 -31.84
C LEU A 650 -73.66 -51.96 -32.29
N THR A 651 -74.96 -52.10 -32.07
CA THR A 651 -75.73 -53.29 -32.45
C THR A 651 -76.84 -52.90 -33.43
N VAL A 652 -76.83 -53.54 -34.60
CA VAL A 652 -77.87 -53.39 -35.64
C VAL A 652 -78.51 -54.75 -35.84
N VAL A 653 -79.83 -54.83 -35.66
CA VAL A 653 -80.60 -56.08 -35.80
C VAL A 653 -81.67 -55.89 -36.86
N LEU A 654 -81.68 -56.77 -37.85
CA LEU A 654 -82.72 -56.86 -38.87
C LEU A 654 -83.45 -58.19 -38.71
N ALA A 655 -84.77 -58.16 -38.50
CA ALA A 655 -85.60 -59.35 -38.33
C ALA A 655 -86.79 -59.34 -39.29
N ASP A 656 -87.10 -60.47 -39.91
CA ASP A 656 -88.23 -60.63 -40.84
C ASP A 656 -89.25 -61.67 -40.37
N ASN A 657 -90.48 -61.61 -40.89
CA ASN A 657 -91.54 -62.60 -40.63
C ASN A 657 -91.74 -63.61 -41.78
N GLY A 658 -90.72 -63.81 -42.62
CA GLY A 658 -90.74 -64.65 -43.81
C GLY A 658 -90.66 -66.15 -43.54
N HIS A 659 -90.36 -66.93 -44.58
CA HIS A 659 -90.30 -68.39 -44.47
C HIS A 659 -89.02 -68.92 -43.79
N GLY A 660 -87.99 -68.09 -43.59
CA GLY A 660 -86.70 -68.51 -43.04
C GLY A 660 -85.98 -69.58 -43.88
N PHE A 661 -84.91 -70.16 -43.34
CA PHE A 661 -84.15 -71.26 -43.95
C PHE A 661 -83.51 -72.14 -42.87
N ASP A 662 -83.08 -73.35 -43.23
CA ASP A 662 -82.28 -74.20 -42.32
C ASP A 662 -80.83 -73.68 -42.30
N SER A 663 -80.39 -73.19 -41.15
CA SER A 663 -79.05 -72.62 -40.97
C SER A 663 -77.90 -73.66 -40.96
N HIS A 664 -78.22 -74.95 -40.97
CA HIS A 664 -77.25 -76.04 -41.10
C HIS A 664 -77.12 -76.62 -42.52
N GLU A 665 -78.06 -76.36 -43.43
CA GLU A 665 -77.91 -76.76 -44.84
C GLU A 665 -77.01 -75.79 -45.62
N ARG A 666 -76.10 -76.36 -46.43
CA ARG A 666 -75.11 -75.58 -47.19
C ARG A 666 -75.70 -75.08 -48.51
N LEU A 667 -76.55 -74.05 -48.41
CA LEU A 667 -77.21 -73.39 -49.54
C LEU A 667 -76.19 -72.99 -50.63
N ALA A 668 -76.44 -73.42 -51.87
CA ALA A 668 -75.62 -73.06 -53.03
C ALA A 668 -75.89 -71.60 -53.42
N GLY A 669 -74.83 -70.78 -53.47
CA GLY A 669 -74.93 -69.33 -53.74
C GLY A 669 -74.96 -68.43 -52.49
N ALA A 670 -74.63 -68.95 -51.30
CA ALA A 670 -74.65 -68.22 -50.03
C ALA A 670 -73.52 -67.16 -49.84
N ASP A 671 -72.98 -66.60 -50.92
CA ASP A 671 -71.80 -65.71 -50.88
C ASP A 671 -72.05 -64.43 -50.08
N GLY A 672 -73.28 -63.90 -50.13
CA GLY A 672 -73.71 -62.74 -49.32
C GLY A 672 -73.56 -62.93 -47.82
N ILE A 673 -73.79 -64.15 -47.30
CA ILE A 673 -73.62 -64.49 -45.88
C ILE A 673 -72.15 -64.47 -45.47
N THR A 674 -71.26 -64.96 -46.34
CA THR A 674 -69.81 -64.90 -46.12
C THR A 674 -69.33 -63.45 -46.11
N ASN A 675 -69.71 -62.66 -47.12
CA ASN A 675 -69.38 -61.24 -47.23
C ASN A 675 -69.83 -60.44 -45.99
N MET A 676 -71.03 -60.70 -45.47
CA MET A 676 -71.54 -60.05 -44.25
C MET A 676 -70.72 -60.38 -42.99
N LYS A 677 -70.08 -61.56 -42.93
CA LYS A 677 -69.21 -61.93 -41.81
C LYS A 677 -67.83 -61.30 -41.94
N GLU A 678 -67.20 -61.43 -43.10
CA GLU A 678 -65.86 -60.86 -43.37
C GLU A 678 -65.81 -59.34 -43.13
N ARG A 679 -66.87 -58.61 -43.51
CA ARG A 679 -66.98 -57.15 -43.26
C ARG A 679 -67.11 -56.78 -41.78
N LEU A 680 -67.80 -57.60 -40.97
CA LEU A 680 -67.88 -57.38 -39.52
C LEU A 680 -66.57 -57.76 -38.82
N GLU A 681 -65.94 -58.87 -39.22
CA GLU A 681 -64.61 -59.26 -38.73
C GLU A 681 -63.56 -58.17 -39.04
N ALA A 682 -63.65 -57.50 -40.19
CA ALA A 682 -62.82 -56.36 -40.57
C ALA A 682 -63.03 -55.08 -39.71
N LEU A 683 -64.07 -55.06 -38.86
CA LEU A 683 -64.34 -54.06 -37.81
C LEU A 683 -64.12 -54.61 -36.39
N HIS A 684 -63.58 -55.83 -36.24
CA HIS A 684 -63.51 -56.58 -34.98
C HIS A 684 -64.87 -56.81 -34.32
N GLY A 685 -65.93 -56.88 -35.14
CA GLY A 685 -67.29 -57.20 -34.74
C GLY A 685 -67.73 -58.61 -35.16
N GLU A 686 -68.95 -58.95 -34.79
CA GLU A 686 -69.59 -60.25 -35.01
C GLU A 686 -70.85 -60.10 -35.86
N CYS A 687 -71.11 -61.10 -36.71
CA CYS A 687 -72.32 -61.23 -37.52
C CYS A 687 -73.00 -62.58 -37.22
N GLU A 688 -74.06 -62.51 -36.43
CA GLU A 688 -74.88 -63.65 -35.99
C GLU A 688 -76.15 -63.70 -36.85
N ILE A 689 -76.45 -64.87 -37.40
CA ILE A 689 -77.66 -65.10 -38.21
C ILE A 689 -78.40 -66.29 -37.61
N LEU A 690 -79.64 -66.06 -37.20
CA LEU A 690 -80.55 -67.07 -36.68
C LEU A 690 -81.74 -67.20 -37.63
N SER A 691 -81.96 -68.40 -38.16
CA SER A 691 -83.15 -68.73 -38.94
C SER A 691 -83.58 -70.16 -38.63
N ASP A 692 -84.89 -70.32 -38.46
CA ASP A 692 -85.60 -71.58 -38.33
C ASP A 692 -86.77 -71.51 -39.34
N ALA A 693 -86.87 -72.44 -40.28
CA ALA A 693 -88.09 -72.51 -41.10
C ALA A 693 -89.27 -73.10 -40.27
N PRO A 694 -90.49 -72.53 -40.28
CA PRO A 694 -90.98 -71.39 -41.06
C PRO A 694 -91.21 -70.12 -40.19
N ARG A 695 -90.15 -69.57 -39.57
CA ARG A 695 -90.22 -68.52 -38.54
C ARG A 695 -89.39 -67.26 -38.85
N GLY A 696 -89.06 -67.03 -40.12
CA GLY A 696 -88.30 -65.87 -40.58
C GLY A 696 -86.79 -65.93 -40.28
N THR A 697 -86.12 -64.79 -40.44
CA THR A 697 -84.68 -64.61 -40.20
C THR A 697 -84.43 -63.49 -39.20
N ASN A 698 -83.37 -63.61 -38.40
CA ASN A 698 -82.82 -62.55 -37.57
C ASN A 698 -81.32 -62.43 -37.87
N VAL A 699 -80.90 -61.28 -38.39
CA VAL A 699 -79.49 -60.92 -38.63
C VAL A 699 -79.08 -59.86 -37.61
N ARG A 700 -78.04 -60.15 -36.83
CA ARG A 700 -77.48 -59.27 -35.80
C ARG A 700 -76.03 -58.96 -36.13
N PHE A 701 -75.76 -57.69 -36.39
CA PHE A 701 -74.42 -57.11 -36.46
C PHE A 701 -74.09 -56.48 -35.11
N ARG A 702 -72.94 -56.83 -34.51
CA ARG A 702 -72.43 -56.20 -33.27
C ARG A 702 -70.97 -55.81 -33.48
N ALA A 703 -70.64 -54.53 -33.46
CA ALA A 703 -69.28 -54.05 -33.64
C ALA A 703 -68.85 -53.11 -32.49
N PRO A 704 -67.63 -53.24 -31.95
CA PRO A 704 -67.11 -52.33 -30.93
C PRO A 704 -66.93 -50.92 -31.50
N LEU A 705 -67.36 -49.89 -30.77
CA LEU A 705 -67.13 -48.51 -31.18
C LEU A 705 -65.61 -48.22 -31.20
N PRO A 706 -65.08 -47.54 -32.23
CA PRO A 706 -63.70 -47.09 -32.24
C PRO A 706 -63.39 -46.25 -30.99
N ARG A 707 -62.22 -46.45 -30.35
CA ARG A 707 -61.89 -45.64 -29.17
C ARG A 707 -61.80 -44.16 -29.55
N ARG A 708 -62.54 -43.32 -28.83
CA ARG A 708 -62.54 -41.86 -28.98
C ARG A 708 -61.10 -41.32 -28.87
N LEU A 709 -60.52 -40.95 -30.01
CA LEU A 709 -59.26 -40.21 -30.06
C LEU A 709 -59.52 -38.80 -29.50
N VAL A 710 -58.62 -38.35 -28.62
CA VAL A 710 -58.70 -37.08 -27.86
C VAL A 710 -57.76 -36.05 -28.47
#